data_AF-A0A399Y4Q6-F1
#
_entry.id   AF-A0A399Y4Q6-F1
#
_cell.length_a   1.000
_cell.length_b   1.000
_cell.length_c   1.000
_cell.angle_alpha   90.00
_cell.angle_beta   90.00
_cell.angle_gamma   90.00
#
_symmetry.space_group_name_H-M   'P 1'
#
loop_
_entity.id
_entity.type
_entity.pdbx_description
1 polymer ?
#
loop_
_entity_poly.entity_id
_entity_poly.type
_entity_poly.pdbx_seq_one_letter_code
_entity_poly.pdbx_strand_id
1 'polypeptide(L)'
;MRVPVDWLGEYVELPEGVTGEQVAASLVAVGLEEEGLHTSGVGGPLVVGRVLEKHPEPQKNGRTINWCQVDVGDANGTGEPQGIVCGAHNFEVGDLVAVILPGGVLPTPQGPMTISARKTYGHVSAGMICSVRELGIGDDHDGIIVLPTLLGEDRVAELGLRPGDDLIGVLGLDREVVEVNVTPDRGYCFSLRGIAREYSHATGAAYRDPAALPVDPPTGDGYAVELRDEAPLGGVAGCDRYLARVVRGIDLTRQTPEWMARRLTEAGMRPIGLAVDVTNYVMLALGQPLHAFDLATLDSPIVVRRARAGERLRTLDDVDRSLDPEDLLITCGPDGGRILALAGVMGGEDGEVTPGVTTDVLIEAAHFDHRTVARTSRRHKLSSEAAKRFERGVDPAVTAAAAQLAVDLLVEHGGGTADPAITDRDERPSTTMPAIGLDLGMPTAYVGVDYGPERVVELLETIGCTVTPADEDGPGTARVVPPTWRPDLTDAPSLVEEVARIDGYDKIPSVVPRAPGGRGLTHAQRARRAVAGVLAGQGLQEVLTYPFVGEERFDALGLAADDPRRAALRLANPLSDEAPLMRTELLQTLPEALRRNVSRGSRDVALFEIDTITLPDHEAKAPVPDVGERPDDATLEEIRAAVPAQPWRVGIVAAGQADRAGWWGPGRPVDVTDVVGWA
;
A
#
# COMPACT_ATOMS: atom_id res chain seq x y z
N MET A 1 -0.55 4.43 -0.40
CA MET A 1 0.58 5.32 -0.06
C MET A 1 0.00 6.65 0.38
N ARG A 2 0.47 7.21 1.49
CA ARG A 2 -0.02 8.50 2.01
C ARG A 2 0.84 9.67 1.52
N VAL A 3 0.17 10.73 1.07
CA VAL A 3 0.74 11.88 0.37
C VAL A 3 0.27 13.15 1.09
N PRO A 4 1.09 13.71 1.99
CA PRO A 4 0.80 15.01 2.59
C PRO A 4 0.81 16.09 1.51
N VAL A 5 -0.28 16.86 1.41
CA VAL A 5 -0.48 17.85 0.34
C VAL A 5 0.54 18.99 0.43
N ASP A 6 0.90 19.40 1.65
CA ASP A 6 1.92 20.43 1.88
C ASP A 6 3.31 19.99 1.36
N TRP A 7 3.68 18.74 1.60
CA TRP A 7 4.93 18.16 1.12
C TRP A 7 4.93 17.96 -0.39
N LEU A 8 3.79 17.55 -0.97
CA LEU A 8 3.62 17.50 -2.42
C LEU A 8 3.93 18.86 -3.08
N GLY A 9 3.48 19.95 -2.45
CA GLY A 9 3.69 21.32 -2.90
C GLY A 9 5.15 21.79 -2.95
N GLU A 10 6.09 21.06 -2.34
CA GLU A 10 7.52 21.37 -2.47
C GLU A 10 8.10 20.94 -3.82
N TYR A 11 7.49 19.93 -4.46
CA TYR A 11 8.01 19.31 -5.69
C TYR A 11 7.19 19.68 -6.91
N VAL A 12 5.93 20.07 -6.74
CA VAL A 12 5.06 20.51 -7.83
C VAL A 12 4.23 21.72 -7.40
N GLU A 13 4.04 22.67 -8.33
CA GLU A 13 3.25 23.86 -8.05
C GLU A 13 1.77 23.50 -7.80
N LEU A 14 1.26 23.91 -6.63
CA LEU A 14 -0.12 23.71 -6.23
C LEU A 14 -0.90 25.03 -6.34
N PRO A 15 -2.14 25.04 -6.87
CA PRO A 15 -3.00 26.20 -6.81
C PRO A 15 -3.23 26.66 -5.36
N GLU A 16 -3.34 27.97 -5.16
CA GLU A 16 -3.63 28.53 -3.83
C GLU A 16 -4.98 28.02 -3.31
N GLY A 17 -4.97 27.45 -2.10
CA GLY A 17 -6.17 26.86 -1.48
C GLY A 17 -6.63 25.55 -2.11
N VAL A 18 -5.77 24.83 -2.85
CA VAL A 18 -6.11 23.50 -3.36
C VAL A 18 -6.44 22.55 -2.19
N THR A 19 -7.51 21.79 -2.37
CA THR A 19 -7.94 20.77 -1.40
C THR A 19 -7.38 19.39 -1.80
N GLY A 20 -7.21 18.52 -0.83
CA GLY A 20 -6.85 17.12 -0.99
C GLY A 20 -7.84 16.37 -1.87
N GLU A 21 -9.14 16.71 -1.84
CA GLU A 21 -10.13 16.16 -2.79
C GLU A 21 -9.79 16.51 -4.25
N GLN A 22 -9.38 17.75 -4.52
CA GLN A 22 -8.97 18.19 -5.87
C GLN A 22 -7.65 17.54 -6.29
N VAL A 23 -6.71 17.38 -5.35
CA VAL A 23 -5.46 16.65 -5.60
C VAL A 23 -5.76 15.19 -5.95
N ALA A 24 -6.59 14.52 -5.15
CA ALA A 24 -7.04 13.15 -5.39
C ALA A 24 -7.70 12.99 -6.76
N ALA A 25 -8.64 13.89 -7.12
CA ALA A 25 -9.30 13.85 -8.41
C ALA A 25 -8.32 13.97 -9.60
N SER A 26 -7.28 14.80 -9.45
CA SER A 26 -6.24 14.96 -10.48
C SER A 26 -5.38 13.69 -10.60
N LEU A 27 -5.02 13.05 -9.49
CA LEU A 27 -4.27 11.80 -9.47
C LEU A 27 -5.08 10.63 -10.04
N VAL A 28 -6.39 10.57 -9.79
CA VAL A 28 -7.30 9.56 -10.36
C VAL A 28 -7.33 9.63 -11.89
N ALA A 29 -7.32 10.84 -12.46
CA ALA A 29 -7.34 11.04 -13.91
C ALA A 29 -6.12 10.42 -14.62
N VAL A 30 -5.00 10.27 -13.91
CA VAL A 30 -3.77 9.65 -14.42
C VAL A 30 -3.54 8.23 -13.92
N GLY A 31 -4.53 7.62 -13.26
CA GLY A 31 -4.53 6.20 -12.87
C GLY A 31 -4.10 5.90 -11.43
N LEU A 32 -4.06 6.90 -10.54
CA LEU A 32 -3.78 6.73 -9.12
C LEU A 32 -5.07 6.90 -8.32
N GLU A 33 -5.71 5.78 -7.99
CA GLU A 33 -6.98 5.76 -7.27
C GLU A 33 -6.84 6.23 -5.83
N GLU A 34 -7.78 7.04 -5.35
CA GLU A 34 -7.85 7.46 -3.94
C GLU A 34 -8.45 6.33 -3.08
N GLU A 35 -7.78 6.01 -1.98
CA GLU A 35 -8.24 5.05 -0.97
C GLU A 35 -8.73 5.74 0.32
N GLY A 36 -8.30 6.98 0.54
CA GLY A 36 -8.77 7.79 1.66
C GLY A 36 -8.20 9.19 1.68
N LEU A 37 -8.91 10.08 2.37
CA LEU A 37 -8.48 11.43 2.71
C LEU A 37 -8.40 11.57 4.23
N HIS A 38 -7.20 11.85 4.74
CA HIS A 38 -6.96 12.01 6.18
C HIS A 38 -6.82 13.49 6.53
N THR A 39 -7.59 13.93 7.51
CA THR A 39 -7.58 15.30 8.03
C THR A 39 -7.57 15.25 9.57
N SER A 40 -7.36 16.39 10.22
CA SER A 40 -7.48 16.48 11.67
C SER A 40 -8.90 16.17 12.18
N GLY A 41 -9.93 16.34 11.33
CA GLY A 41 -11.33 16.28 11.72
C GLY A 41 -11.79 17.42 12.65
N VAL A 42 -10.90 18.38 12.93
CA VAL A 42 -11.22 19.59 13.69
C VAL A 42 -11.82 20.63 12.74
N GLY A 43 -12.94 21.22 13.13
CA GLY A 43 -13.62 22.25 12.33
C GLY A 43 -14.20 23.37 13.18
N GLY A 44 -14.53 24.50 12.55
CA GLY A 44 -15.11 25.66 13.24
C GLY A 44 -14.12 26.40 14.14
N PRO A 45 -14.58 27.33 14.99
CA PRO A 45 -13.69 28.32 15.63
C PRO A 45 -12.83 27.72 16.74
N LEU A 46 -11.60 27.31 16.40
CA LEU A 46 -10.51 27.00 17.32
C LEU A 46 -9.57 28.20 17.40
N VAL A 47 -9.50 28.86 18.56
CA VAL A 47 -8.81 30.14 18.72
C VAL A 47 -7.89 30.16 19.94
N VAL A 48 -6.97 31.11 19.94
CA VAL A 48 -6.14 31.43 21.12
C VAL A 48 -7.04 32.02 22.21
N GLY A 49 -6.99 31.45 23.41
CA GLY A 49 -7.60 32.00 24.61
C GLY A 49 -6.54 32.41 25.65
N ARG A 50 -6.76 33.51 26.38
CA ARG A 50 -5.95 33.87 27.56
C ARG A 50 -6.75 33.67 28.83
N VAL A 51 -6.23 32.89 29.76
CA VAL A 51 -6.90 32.62 31.04
C VAL A 51 -6.82 33.88 31.92
N LEU A 52 -7.96 34.52 32.21
CA LEU A 52 -8.05 35.71 33.07
C LEU A 52 -8.30 35.35 34.53
N GLU A 53 -9.18 34.37 34.77
CA GLU A 53 -9.51 33.89 36.10
C GLU A 53 -9.61 32.35 36.09
N LYS A 54 -9.24 31.73 37.21
CA LYS A 54 -9.29 30.28 37.45
C LYS A 54 -9.76 30.03 38.88
N HIS A 55 -11.00 29.55 39.04
CA HIS A 55 -11.60 29.24 40.33
C HIS A 55 -11.76 27.72 40.51
N PRO A 56 -10.98 27.09 41.41
CA PRO A 56 -11.10 25.64 41.65
C PRO A 56 -12.34 25.32 42.49
N GLU A 57 -13.18 24.42 42.01
CA GLU A 57 -14.41 23.96 42.65
C GLU A 57 -14.38 22.44 42.88
N PRO A 58 -14.33 21.97 44.14
CA PRO A 58 -14.42 20.55 44.46
C PRO A 58 -15.82 20.00 44.14
N GLN A 59 -15.89 18.96 43.32
CA GLN A 59 -17.16 18.32 42.95
C GLN A 59 -17.45 17.09 43.82
N LYS A 60 -18.73 16.72 43.90
CA LYS A 60 -19.21 15.58 44.71
C LYS A 60 -18.59 14.22 44.30
N ASN A 61 -18.03 14.12 43.10
CA ASN A 61 -17.34 12.94 42.58
C ASN A 61 -15.85 12.88 42.99
N GLY A 62 -15.37 13.81 43.82
CA GLY A 62 -13.98 13.84 44.31
C GLY A 62 -12.97 14.46 43.34
N ARG A 63 -13.40 14.93 42.15
CA ARG A 63 -12.55 15.66 41.21
C ARG A 63 -12.72 17.17 41.42
N THR A 64 -11.62 17.91 41.36
CA THR A 64 -11.63 19.38 41.35
C THR A 64 -11.72 19.84 39.91
N ILE A 65 -12.73 20.65 39.58
CA ILE A 65 -12.83 21.31 38.27
C ILE A 65 -12.48 22.78 38.43
N ASN A 66 -12.04 23.44 37.36
CA ASN A 66 -11.78 24.87 37.35
C ASN A 66 -12.87 25.58 36.54
N TRP A 67 -13.49 26.59 37.14
CA TRP A 67 -14.30 27.57 36.41
C TRP A 67 -13.40 28.71 35.96
N CYS A 68 -13.28 28.89 34.65
CA CYS A 68 -12.36 29.84 34.05
C CYS A 68 -13.10 30.96 33.31
N GLN A 69 -12.56 32.18 33.40
CA GLN A 69 -12.88 33.26 32.46
C GLN A 69 -11.73 33.37 31.48
N VAL A 70 -12.01 33.19 30.19
CA VAL A 70 -10.99 33.13 29.14
C VAL A 70 -11.25 34.23 28.11
N ASP A 71 -10.30 35.13 27.94
CA ASP A 71 -10.32 36.11 26.86
C ASP A 71 -10.08 35.41 25.53
N VAL A 72 -11.02 35.54 24.59
CA VAL A 72 -10.95 34.99 23.23
C VAL A 72 -11.07 36.10 22.19
N GLY A 73 -10.81 37.35 22.58
CA GLY A 73 -11.02 38.52 21.74
C GLY A 73 -12.46 38.59 21.22
N ASP A 74 -12.60 39.04 19.96
CA ASP A 74 -13.89 39.17 19.29
C ASP A 74 -14.40 37.85 18.67
N ALA A 75 -13.67 36.73 18.83
CA ALA A 75 -13.99 35.46 18.19
C ALA A 75 -15.33 34.85 18.65
N ASN A 76 -15.81 35.24 19.84
CA ASN A 76 -17.14 34.86 20.32
C ASN A 76 -18.27 35.80 19.86
N GLY A 77 -17.96 36.83 19.07
CA GLY A 77 -18.90 37.82 18.56
C GLY A 77 -19.34 38.89 19.58
N THR A 78 -18.82 38.86 20.80
CA THR A 78 -19.19 39.80 21.88
C THR A 78 -18.02 40.62 22.42
N GLY A 79 -16.79 40.10 22.33
CA GLY A 79 -15.60 40.71 22.95
C GLY A 79 -15.53 40.57 24.47
N GLU A 80 -16.53 39.93 25.10
CA GLU A 80 -16.52 39.64 26.54
C GLU A 80 -15.79 38.32 26.83
N PRO A 81 -15.16 38.15 28.01
CA PRO A 81 -14.53 36.89 28.41
C PRO A 81 -15.51 35.70 28.37
N GLN A 82 -15.01 34.58 27.86
CA GLN A 82 -15.76 33.35 27.72
C GLN A 82 -15.68 32.52 29.00
N GLY A 83 -16.83 32.19 29.57
CA GLY A 83 -16.92 31.25 30.68
C GLY A 83 -16.74 29.79 30.21
N ILE A 84 -15.69 29.12 30.70
CA ILE A 84 -15.35 27.73 30.32
C ILE A 84 -15.02 26.90 31.56
N VAL A 85 -15.57 25.69 31.64
CA VAL A 85 -15.21 24.71 32.65
C VAL A 85 -14.07 23.83 32.15
N CYS A 86 -12.97 23.74 32.89
CA CYS A 86 -11.82 22.90 32.55
C CYS A 86 -11.45 21.97 33.71
N GLY A 87 -11.22 20.69 33.41
CA GLY A 87 -10.80 19.69 34.39
C GLY A 87 -9.28 19.53 34.54
N ALA A 88 -8.48 20.15 33.66
CA ALA A 88 -7.03 20.06 33.70
C ALA A 88 -6.42 21.03 34.73
N HIS A 89 -5.18 20.75 35.14
CA HIS A 89 -4.48 21.52 36.18
C HIS A 89 -3.12 22.07 35.72
N ASN A 90 -2.73 21.83 34.48
CA ASN A 90 -1.41 22.15 33.91
C ASN A 90 -1.32 23.58 33.33
N PHE A 91 -2.22 24.49 33.70
CA PHE A 91 -2.26 25.88 33.20
C PHE A 91 -2.58 26.85 34.34
N GLU A 92 -2.13 28.09 34.24
CA GLU A 92 -2.32 29.15 35.22
C GLU A 92 -2.95 30.42 34.62
N VAL A 93 -3.33 31.35 35.49
CA VAL A 93 -3.83 32.67 35.07
C VAL A 93 -2.74 33.42 34.31
N GLY A 94 -3.06 33.89 33.11
CA GLY A 94 -2.15 34.54 32.17
C GLY A 94 -1.75 33.66 30.99
N ASP A 95 -1.91 32.34 31.09
CA ASP A 95 -1.49 31.41 30.03
C ASP A 95 -2.33 31.57 28.76
N LEU A 96 -1.67 31.39 27.61
CA LEU A 96 -2.30 31.24 26.31
C LEU A 96 -2.62 29.76 26.06
N VAL A 97 -3.88 29.45 25.79
CA VAL A 97 -4.41 28.09 25.65
C VAL A 97 -5.22 27.96 24.35
N ALA A 98 -5.41 26.72 23.87
CA ALA A 98 -6.25 26.45 22.71
C ALA A 98 -7.72 26.31 23.13
N VAL A 99 -8.61 27.16 22.60
CA VAL A 99 -10.04 27.18 22.94
C VAL A 99 -10.88 26.88 21.71
N ILE A 100 -11.72 25.85 21.78
CA ILE A 100 -12.75 25.63 20.79
C ILE A 100 -14.08 26.23 21.24
N LEU A 101 -14.62 27.13 20.44
CA LEU A 101 -15.86 27.85 20.73
C LEU A 101 -17.10 27.06 20.22
N PRO A 102 -18.31 27.41 20.70
CA PRO A 102 -19.54 26.81 20.20
C PRO A 102 -19.66 26.91 18.67
N GLY A 103 -20.07 25.82 18.02
CA GLY A 103 -20.04 25.65 16.57
C GLY A 103 -18.79 24.95 16.06
N GLY A 104 -17.74 24.84 16.87
CA GLY A 104 -16.57 24.02 16.58
C GLY A 104 -16.88 22.51 16.59
N VAL A 105 -16.06 21.72 15.93
CA VAL A 105 -16.17 20.27 15.79
C VAL A 105 -14.84 19.66 16.19
N LEU A 106 -14.89 18.62 17.05
CA LEU A 106 -13.73 17.82 17.42
C LEU A 106 -13.89 16.38 16.95
N PRO A 107 -12.79 15.71 16.53
CA PRO A 107 -12.80 14.28 16.31
C PRO A 107 -12.96 13.54 17.65
N THR A 108 -13.81 12.51 17.69
CA THR A 108 -13.86 11.58 18.84
C THR A 108 -13.93 10.13 18.35
N PRO A 109 -13.56 9.14 19.18
CA PRO A 109 -13.66 7.72 18.80
C PRO A 109 -15.09 7.27 18.44
N GLN A 110 -16.12 8.02 18.87
CA GLN A 110 -17.52 7.74 18.57
C GLN A 110 -18.05 8.56 17.37
N GLY A 111 -17.21 9.36 16.73
CA GLY A 111 -17.56 10.27 15.61
C GLY A 111 -17.33 11.75 15.94
N PRO A 112 -17.53 12.66 14.98
CA PRO A 112 -17.34 14.09 15.19
C PRO A 112 -18.31 14.64 16.25
N MET A 113 -17.79 15.42 17.20
CA MET A 113 -18.57 16.06 18.26
C MET A 113 -18.62 17.58 18.05
N THR A 114 -19.83 18.12 17.87
CA THR A 114 -20.04 19.57 17.82
C THR A 114 -20.06 20.18 19.21
N ILE A 115 -19.25 21.20 19.42
CA ILE A 115 -19.17 21.99 20.65
C ILE A 115 -20.37 22.93 20.73
N SER A 116 -21.05 22.91 21.87
CA SER A 116 -22.20 23.78 22.16
C SER A 116 -22.10 24.31 23.58
N ALA A 117 -22.72 25.48 23.82
CA ALA A 117 -22.84 26.02 25.15
C ALA A 117 -23.76 25.13 26.01
N ARG A 118 -23.23 24.60 27.10
CA ARG A 118 -23.98 23.70 28.00
C ARG A 118 -23.80 24.08 29.46
N LYS A 119 -24.84 23.86 30.25
CA LYS A 119 -24.74 24.01 31.71
C LYS A 119 -24.07 22.76 32.29
N THR A 120 -22.93 22.93 32.95
CA THR A 120 -22.20 21.83 33.57
C THR A 120 -21.61 22.32 34.88
N TYR A 121 -21.75 21.51 35.94
CA TYR A 121 -21.24 21.81 37.28
C TYR A 121 -21.65 23.18 37.84
N GLY A 122 -22.87 23.64 37.52
CA GLY A 122 -23.42 24.90 38.04
C GLY A 122 -23.21 26.11 37.12
N HIS A 123 -22.23 26.06 36.21
CA HIS A 123 -21.87 27.13 35.29
C HIS A 123 -22.31 26.84 33.86
N VAL A 124 -22.43 27.87 33.02
CA VAL A 124 -22.66 27.72 31.57
C VAL A 124 -21.30 27.71 30.88
N SER A 125 -20.81 26.54 30.49
CA SER A 125 -19.56 26.40 29.73
C SER A 125 -19.85 26.61 28.25
N ALA A 126 -19.37 27.70 27.68
CA ALA A 126 -19.60 28.06 26.29
C ALA A 126 -18.29 27.93 25.49
N GLY A 127 -17.87 26.67 25.36
CA GLY A 127 -16.60 26.27 24.74
C GLY A 127 -15.89 25.21 25.57
N MET A 128 -14.70 24.85 25.12
CA MET A 128 -13.80 23.89 25.75
C MET A 128 -12.35 24.32 25.54
N ILE A 129 -11.50 24.14 26.55
CA ILE A 129 -10.05 24.27 26.39
C ILE A 129 -9.51 22.90 25.97
N CYS A 130 -8.82 22.83 24.83
CA CYS A 130 -8.48 21.58 24.18
C CYS A 130 -7.11 21.03 24.60
N SER A 131 -7.01 19.71 24.66
CA SER A 131 -5.76 18.94 24.77
C SER A 131 -5.21 18.53 23.40
N VAL A 132 -3.94 18.09 23.38
CA VAL A 132 -3.26 17.58 22.19
C VAL A 132 -4.02 16.41 21.56
N ARG A 133 -4.52 15.51 22.41
CA ARG A 133 -5.32 14.36 22.01
C ARG A 133 -6.70 14.73 21.46
N GLU A 134 -7.38 15.70 22.06
CA GLU A 134 -8.70 16.14 21.57
C GLU A 134 -8.64 16.80 20.20
N LEU A 135 -7.53 17.47 19.86
CA LEU A 135 -7.28 18.02 18.54
C LEU A 135 -6.69 17.00 17.54
N GLY A 136 -6.41 15.78 17.97
CA GLY A 136 -5.80 14.75 17.13
C GLY A 136 -4.34 15.01 16.76
N ILE A 137 -3.63 15.86 17.51
CA ILE A 137 -2.23 16.22 17.24
C ILE A 137 -1.26 15.14 17.76
N GLY A 138 -1.65 14.39 18.80
CA GLY A 138 -0.81 13.37 19.42
C GLY A 138 -1.50 12.65 20.58
N ASP A 139 -0.79 11.71 21.22
CA ASP A 139 -1.35 10.81 22.25
C ASP A 139 -1.27 11.36 23.69
N ASP A 140 -0.67 12.53 23.89
CA ASP A 140 -0.55 13.15 25.21
C ASP A 140 -1.92 13.49 25.81
N HIS A 141 -2.11 13.06 27.06
CA HIS A 141 -3.35 13.20 27.82
C HIS A 141 -3.13 13.77 29.22
N ASP A 142 -1.93 14.27 29.54
CA ASP A 142 -1.59 14.79 30.87
C ASP A 142 -2.21 16.18 31.16
N GLY A 143 -2.78 16.85 30.15
CA GLY A 143 -3.44 18.13 30.32
C GLY A 143 -3.95 18.79 29.03
N ILE A 144 -4.26 20.08 29.13
CA ILE A 144 -4.65 20.92 27.98
C ILE A 144 -3.43 21.53 27.28
N ILE A 145 -3.63 22.04 26.07
CA ILE A 145 -2.61 22.78 25.33
C ILE A 145 -2.39 24.14 25.98
N VAL A 146 -1.18 24.32 26.49
CA VAL A 146 -0.60 25.62 26.84
C VAL A 146 0.37 25.98 25.72
N LEU A 147 0.04 27.02 24.94
CA LEU A 147 0.73 27.34 23.68
C LEU A 147 2.23 27.62 23.87
N PRO A 148 2.68 28.36 24.90
CA PRO A 148 4.11 28.53 25.16
C PRO A 148 4.85 27.22 25.48
N THR A 149 4.17 26.27 26.11
CA THR A 149 4.74 24.94 26.41
C THR A 149 4.81 24.07 25.16
N LEU A 150 3.80 24.15 24.29
CA LEU A 150 3.73 23.36 23.06
C LEU A 150 4.64 23.89 21.96
N LEU A 151 4.59 25.20 21.68
CA LEU A 151 5.29 25.83 20.56
C LEU A 151 6.65 26.43 20.96
N GLY A 152 6.90 26.61 22.26
CA GLY A 152 8.03 27.38 22.78
C GLY A 152 7.71 28.88 22.88
N GLU A 153 8.26 29.54 23.91
CA GLU A 153 8.00 30.98 24.15
C GLU A 153 8.43 31.87 22.98
N ASP A 154 9.59 31.58 22.38
CA ASP A 154 10.14 32.35 21.25
C ASP A 154 9.21 32.29 20.03
N ARG A 155 8.63 31.12 19.75
CA ARG A 155 7.74 30.92 18.61
C ARG A 155 6.40 31.60 18.82
N VAL A 156 5.85 31.53 20.03
CA VAL A 156 4.62 32.24 20.39
C VAL A 156 4.82 33.76 20.25
N ALA A 157 5.97 34.27 20.67
CA ALA A 157 6.32 35.68 20.52
C ALA A 157 6.51 36.09 19.05
N GLU A 158 7.18 35.25 18.24
CA GLU A 158 7.38 35.48 16.80
C GLU A 158 6.06 35.54 16.03
N LEU A 159 5.15 34.61 16.31
CA LEU A 159 3.81 34.56 15.71
C LEU A 159 2.91 35.70 16.20
N GLY A 160 3.27 36.37 17.30
CA GLY A 160 2.50 37.47 17.86
C GLY A 160 1.09 37.08 18.27
N LEU A 161 0.89 35.83 18.74
CA LEU A 161 -0.43 35.27 19.03
C LEU A 161 -1.18 36.08 20.10
N ARG A 162 -2.39 36.52 19.77
CA ARG A 162 -3.30 37.26 20.64
C ARG A 162 -4.60 36.48 20.84
N PRO A 163 -5.31 36.74 21.96
CA PRO A 163 -6.66 36.22 22.15
C PRO A 163 -7.55 36.44 20.93
N GLY A 164 -8.17 35.37 20.44
CA GLY A 164 -9.04 35.36 19.28
C GLY A 164 -8.39 35.06 17.94
N ASP A 165 -7.05 34.97 17.85
CA ASP A 165 -6.38 34.53 16.63
C ASP A 165 -6.70 33.05 16.35
N ASP A 166 -6.83 32.69 15.06
CA ASP A 166 -7.13 31.32 14.61
C ASP A 166 -5.94 30.38 14.89
N LEU A 167 -6.24 29.18 15.41
CA LEU A 167 -5.25 28.16 15.73
C LEU A 167 -5.20 27.01 14.74
N ILE A 168 -6.14 26.91 13.78
CA ILE A 168 -6.18 25.78 12.85
C ILE A 168 -4.89 25.75 12.02
N GLY A 169 -4.58 26.85 11.33
CA GLY A 169 -3.37 26.93 10.52
C GLY A 169 -2.08 26.94 11.35
N VAL A 170 -2.12 27.52 12.56
CA VAL A 170 -0.96 27.57 13.47
C VAL A 170 -0.55 26.17 13.94
N LEU A 171 -1.55 25.34 14.26
CA LEU A 171 -1.34 23.95 14.69
C LEU A 171 -1.27 22.97 13.52
N GLY A 172 -1.43 23.44 12.27
CA GLY A 172 -1.41 22.61 11.06
C GLY A 172 -2.60 21.64 10.96
N LEU A 173 -3.74 21.99 11.55
CA LEU A 173 -4.96 21.18 11.55
C LEU A 173 -5.74 21.27 10.23
N ASP A 174 -5.38 22.22 9.36
CA ASP A 174 -5.83 22.39 7.98
C ASP A 174 -5.06 21.50 6.99
N ARG A 175 -4.05 20.75 7.45
CA ARG A 175 -3.30 19.85 6.59
C ARG A 175 -4.13 18.63 6.23
N GLU A 176 -3.98 18.23 4.97
CA GLU A 176 -4.68 17.09 4.39
C GLU A 176 -3.66 16.11 3.81
N VAL A 177 -3.94 14.82 3.98
CA VAL A 177 -3.12 13.73 3.46
C VAL A 177 -4.00 12.88 2.56
N VAL A 178 -3.62 12.80 1.30
CA VAL A 178 -4.30 11.94 0.31
C VAL A 178 -3.65 10.55 0.36
N GLU A 179 -4.44 9.51 0.52
CA GLU A 179 -3.99 8.13 0.39
C GLU A 179 -4.34 7.58 -0.98
N VAL A 180 -3.33 7.16 -1.74
CA VAL A 180 -3.50 6.62 -3.10
C VAL A 180 -3.11 5.16 -3.17
N ASN A 181 -3.87 4.38 -3.94
CA ASN A 181 -3.50 3.04 -4.34
C ASN A 181 -2.48 3.13 -5.48
N VAL A 182 -1.30 2.56 -5.25
CA VAL A 182 -0.26 2.48 -6.28
C VAL A 182 -0.23 1.05 -6.81
N THR A 183 -0.45 0.89 -8.10
CA THR A 183 -0.42 -0.41 -8.77
C THR A 183 1.02 -0.94 -8.89
N PRO A 184 1.23 -2.27 -9.04
CA PRO A 184 2.58 -2.86 -9.06
C PRO A 184 3.49 -2.39 -10.21
N ASP A 185 2.93 -1.97 -11.34
CA ASP A 185 3.63 -1.41 -12.51
C ASP A 185 4.20 0.00 -12.24
N ARG A 186 3.70 0.71 -11.23
CA ARG A 186 4.06 2.11 -10.94
C ARG A 186 4.94 2.22 -9.69
N GLY A 187 6.00 1.40 -9.61
CA GLY A 187 6.94 1.41 -8.48
C GLY A 187 7.46 2.81 -8.13
N TYR A 188 7.76 3.64 -9.14
CA TYR A 188 8.21 5.03 -8.96
C TYR A 188 7.22 5.92 -8.19
N CYS A 189 5.91 5.61 -8.25
CA CYS A 189 4.87 6.32 -7.51
C CYS A 189 4.83 5.95 -6.02
N PHE A 190 5.65 5.02 -5.52
CA PHE A 190 5.88 4.82 -4.07
C PHE A 190 6.77 5.92 -3.44
N SER A 191 6.69 7.14 -3.97
CA SER A 191 7.47 8.29 -3.51
C SER A 191 6.77 9.60 -3.83
N LEU A 192 7.03 10.64 -3.02
CA LEU A 192 6.56 11.99 -3.29
C LEU A 192 7.12 12.50 -4.62
N ARG A 193 8.35 12.14 -4.99
CA ARG A 193 8.95 12.39 -6.31
C ARG A 193 8.07 11.88 -7.45
N GLY A 194 7.64 10.61 -7.38
CA GLY A 194 6.80 10.00 -8.41
C GLY A 194 5.39 10.57 -8.45
N ILE A 195 4.76 10.76 -7.29
CA ILE A 195 3.42 11.33 -7.19
C ILE A 195 3.38 12.78 -7.68
N ALA A 196 4.36 13.61 -7.31
CA ALA A 196 4.49 14.99 -7.78
C ALA A 196 4.63 15.06 -9.31
N ARG A 197 5.38 14.12 -9.90
CA ARG A 197 5.52 14.01 -11.35
C ARG A 197 4.19 13.64 -12.02
N GLU A 198 3.46 12.66 -11.49
CA GLU A 198 2.16 12.28 -12.04
C GLU A 198 1.10 13.39 -11.87
N TYR A 199 1.12 14.10 -10.74
CA TYR A 199 0.27 15.27 -10.55
C TYR A 199 0.59 16.38 -11.57
N SER A 200 1.87 16.60 -11.86
CA SER A 200 2.30 17.52 -12.92
C SER A 200 1.79 17.08 -14.29
N HIS A 201 1.84 15.79 -14.62
CA HIS A 201 1.28 15.27 -15.87
C HIS A 201 -0.23 15.50 -15.97
N ALA A 202 -0.96 15.34 -14.86
CA ALA A 202 -2.42 15.52 -14.82
C ALA A 202 -2.85 16.99 -14.99
N THR A 203 -2.08 17.91 -14.42
CA THR A 203 -2.49 19.33 -14.26
C THR A 203 -1.74 20.30 -15.18
N GLY A 204 -0.60 19.89 -15.72
CA GLY A 204 0.35 20.77 -16.40
C GLY A 204 1.15 21.67 -15.45
N ALA A 205 1.07 21.46 -14.13
CA ALA A 205 1.81 22.23 -13.14
C ALA A 205 3.33 22.04 -13.27
N ALA A 206 4.11 23.07 -12.95
CA ALA A 206 5.57 22.98 -13.02
C ALA A 206 6.10 22.01 -11.95
N TYR A 207 6.89 21.03 -12.39
CA TYR A 207 7.53 20.04 -11.55
C TYR A 207 9.03 20.31 -11.38
N ARG A 208 9.52 20.12 -10.16
CA ARG A 208 10.92 20.19 -9.80
C ARG A 208 11.35 18.84 -9.24
N ASP A 209 12.25 18.16 -9.93
CA ASP A 209 12.71 16.85 -9.47
C ASP A 209 13.55 16.99 -8.19
N PRO A 210 13.10 16.48 -7.02
CA PRO A 210 13.88 16.54 -5.79
C PRO A 210 15.19 15.73 -5.86
N ALA A 211 15.33 14.84 -6.85
CA ALA A 211 16.58 14.13 -7.11
C ALA A 211 17.60 14.96 -7.93
N ALA A 212 17.24 16.15 -8.42
CA ALA A 212 18.14 17.04 -9.15
C ALA A 212 18.98 17.93 -8.21
N LEU A 213 19.52 17.34 -7.13
CA LEU A 213 20.45 18.00 -6.22
C LEU A 213 21.91 17.81 -6.64
N PRO A 214 22.85 18.68 -6.19
CA PRO A 214 24.28 18.44 -6.36
C PRO A 214 24.69 17.15 -5.67
N VAL A 215 25.42 16.27 -6.37
CA VAL A 215 25.92 15.00 -5.84
C VAL A 215 27.44 14.97 -5.94
N ASP A 216 28.10 14.57 -4.86
CA ASP A 216 29.55 14.39 -4.83
C ASP A 216 29.97 13.20 -5.73
N PRO A 217 31.00 13.34 -6.58
CA PRO A 217 31.43 12.25 -7.45
C PRO A 217 32.12 11.13 -6.66
N PRO A 218 32.02 9.87 -7.11
CA PRO A 218 32.70 8.75 -6.46
C PRO A 218 34.23 8.89 -6.56
N THR A 219 34.94 8.60 -5.47
CA THR A 219 36.41 8.71 -5.41
C THR A 219 37.09 7.35 -5.63
N GLY A 220 36.39 6.25 -5.36
CA GLY A 220 36.87 4.88 -5.59
C GLY A 220 37.72 4.28 -4.46
N ASP A 221 38.02 5.06 -3.42
CA ASP A 221 38.80 4.69 -2.23
C ASP A 221 37.99 4.74 -0.92
N GLY A 222 36.65 4.77 -1.01
CA GLY A 222 35.74 4.69 0.14
C GLY A 222 35.67 3.30 0.77
N TYR A 223 34.62 3.06 1.57
CA TYR A 223 34.40 1.75 2.19
C TYR A 223 34.28 0.66 1.12
N ALA A 224 35.07 -0.42 1.21
CA ALA A 224 35.12 -1.41 0.14
C ALA A 224 33.82 -2.20 0.04
N VAL A 225 33.31 -2.34 -1.19
CA VAL A 225 32.08 -3.07 -1.53
C VAL A 225 32.37 -4.01 -2.68
N GLU A 226 31.84 -5.23 -2.60
CA GLU A 226 31.94 -6.27 -3.62
C GLU A 226 30.57 -6.91 -3.90
N LEU A 227 30.23 -7.09 -5.18
CA LEU A 227 29.03 -7.79 -5.64
C LEU A 227 29.43 -9.21 -6.09
N ARG A 228 28.97 -10.24 -5.36
CA ARG A 228 29.33 -11.65 -5.57
C ARG A 228 28.07 -12.52 -5.68
N ASP A 229 27.22 -12.24 -6.67
CA ASP A 229 26.05 -13.08 -6.98
C ASP A 229 26.43 -14.24 -7.91
N GLU A 230 26.82 -15.38 -7.32
CA GLU A 230 27.27 -16.57 -8.06
C GLU A 230 26.12 -17.38 -8.69
N ALA A 231 24.88 -17.17 -8.24
CA ALA A 231 23.70 -17.92 -8.67
C ALA A 231 22.49 -17.00 -8.92
N PRO A 232 22.59 -16.08 -9.90
CA PRO A 232 21.54 -15.10 -10.19
C PRO A 232 20.25 -15.77 -10.69
N LEU A 233 19.10 -15.22 -10.28
CA LEU A 233 17.80 -15.74 -10.67
C LEU A 233 17.52 -15.42 -12.14
N GLY A 234 17.42 -16.47 -12.98
CA GLY A 234 17.21 -16.31 -14.42
C GLY A 234 18.36 -15.59 -15.13
N GLY A 235 19.57 -15.61 -14.56
CA GLY A 235 20.73 -14.91 -15.11
C GLY A 235 20.78 -13.41 -14.82
N VAL A 236 19.83 -12.87 -14.04
CA VAL A 236 19.78 -11.46 -13.64
C VAL A 236 20.43 -11.29 -12.27
N ALA A 237 21.47 -10.45 -12.20
CA ALA A 237 22.16 -10.16 -10.95
C ALA A 237 21.20 -9.59 -9.89
N GLY A 238 21.27 -10.10 -8.67
CA GLY A 238 20.42 -9.67 -7.56
C GLY A 238 20.68 -8.24 -7.09
N CYS A 239 21.90 -7.73 -7.31
CA CYS A 239 22.33 -6.37 -7.06
C CYS A 239 23.27 -5.96 -8.19
N ASP A 240 23.01 -4.83 -8.84
CA ASP A 240 23.83 -4.29 -9.93
C ASP A 240 24.41 -2.91 -9.58
N ARG A 241 23.97 -2.30 -8.49
CA ARG A 241 24.53 -1.05 -7.97
C ARG A 241 24.49 -1.02 -6.46
N TYR A 242 25.61 -0.67 -5.83
CA TYR A 242 25.71 -0.47 -4.40
C TYR A 242 26.60 0.74 -4.10
N LEU A 243 26.00 1.75 -3.48
CA LEU A 243 26.67 2.97 -3.06
C LEU A 243 26.75 3.02 -1.54
N ALA A 244 27.96 3.28 -1.05
CA ALA A 244 28.27 3.35 0.37
C ALA A 244 28.92 4.69 0.72
N ARG A 245 28.37 5.41 1.70
CA ARG A 245 28.94 6.66 2.24
C ARG A 245 29.10 6.59 3.75
N VAL A 246 30.20 7.12 4.25
CA VAL A 246 30.46 7.19 5.69
C VAL A 246 30.18 8.60 6.19
N VAL A 247 29.52 8.70 7.34
CA VAL A 247 29.38 9.95 8.09
C VAL A 247 29.84 9.70 9.52
N ARG A 248 30.75 10.54 10.01
CA ARG A 248 31.45 10.35 11.30
C ARG A 248 31.04 11.40 12.32
N GLY A 249 31.07 11.01 13.60
CA GLY A 249 30.83 11.91 14.72
C GLY A 249 29.40 12.46 14.78
N ILE A 250 28.41 11.66 14.37
CA ILE A 250 26.99 12.00 14.48
C ILE A 250 26.54 11.84 15.94
N ASP A 251 25.75 12.80 16.43
CA ASP A 251 25.00 12.66 17.67
C ASP A 251 23.59 12.13 17.39
N LEU A 252 23.43 10.81 17.49
CA LEU A 252 22.15 10.12 17.31
C LEU A 252 21.18 10.25 18.50
N THR A 253 21.59 10.94 19.59
CA THR A 253 20.67 11.24 20.71
C THR A 253 19.80 12.47 20.43
N ARG A 254 20.12 13.23 19.38
CA ARG A 254 19.34 14.38 18.95
C ARG A 254 17.95 13.95 18.46
N GLN A 255 16.97 14.80 18.78
CA GLN A 255 15.62 14.61 18.30
C GLN A 255 15.53 14.89 16.80
N THR A 256 14.77 14.06 16.10
CA THR A 256 14.39 14.30 14.71
C THR A 256 13.67 15.65 14.61
N PRO A 257 14.03 16.51 13.64
CA PRO A 257 13.36 17.80 13.46
C PRO A 257 11.85 17.64 13.31
N GLU A 258 11.09 18.54 13.93
CA GLU A 258 9.61 18.45 14.00
C GLU A 258 8.97 18.31 12.62
N TRP A 259 9.45 19.07 11.63
CA TRP A 259 8.93 19.02 10.27
C TRP A 259 9.11 17.65 9.61
N MET A 260 10.20 16.94 9.89
CA MET A 260 10.50 15.62 9.34
C MET A 260 9.69 14.54 10.07
N ALA A 261 9.71 14.58 11.40
CA ALA A 261 8.93 13.67 12.25
C ALA A 261 7.44 13.72 11.91
N ARG A 262 6.93 14.93 11.65
CA ARG A 262 5.56 15.16 11.20
C ARG A 262 5.29 14.51 9.84
N ARG A 263 6.11 14.80 8.82
CA ARG A 263 5.94 14.24 7.47
C ARG A 263 5.96 12.72 7.46
N LEU A 264 6.83 12.10 8.26
CA LEU A 264 6.84 10.66 8.46
C LEU A 264 5.50 10.17 9.00
N THR A 265 4.98 10.83 10.03
CA THR A 265 3.70 10.48 10.68
C THR A 265 2.53 10.62 9.71
N GLU A 266 2.45 11.74 9.00
CA GLU A 266 1.43 11.99 7.97
C GLU A 266 1.52 10.97 6.83
N ALA A 267 2.73 10.56 6.43
CA ALA A 267 2.97 9.49 5.47
C ALA A 267 2.72 8.07 6.02
N GLY A 268 2.31 7.93 7.29
CA GLY A 268 1.94 6.66 7.93
C GLY A 268 3.07 5.92 8.65
N MET A 269 4.20 6.58 8.91
CA MET A 269 5.36 6.01 9.60
C MET A 269 5.60 6.72 10.94
N ARG A 270 5.83 5.95 12.01
CA ARG A 270 6.21 6.54 13.30
C ARG A 270 7.69 6.95 13.27
N PRO A 271 8.05 8.15 13.74
CA PRO A 271 9.43 8.51 14.02
C PRO A 271 10.02 7.59 15.09
N ILE A 272 11.28 7.18 14.91
CA ILE A 272 12.00 6.23 15.77
C ILE A 272 13.27 6.89 16.31
N GLY A 273 14.04 7.53 15.44
CA GLY A 273 15.30 8.18 15.80
C GLY A 273 16.02 8.70 14.56
N LEU A 274 16.89 9.69 14.75
CA LEU A 274 17.40 10.53 13.66
C LEU A 274 17.93 9.75 12.45
N ALA A 275 18.75 8.73 12.64
CA ALA A 275 19.29 7.93 11.52
C ALA A 275 18.21 7.21 10.71
N VAL A 276 17.31 6.52 11.41
CA VAL A 276 16.21 5.76 10.80
C VAL A 276 15.17 6.69 10.19
N ASP A 277 14.92 7.82 10.83
CA ASP A 277 13.96 8.82 10.37
C ASP A 277 14.45 9.50 9.09
N VAL A 278 15.74 9.80 8.98
CA VAL A 278 16.33 10.33 7.74
C VAL A 278 16.24 9.31 6.60
N THR A 279 16.58 8.04 6.82
CA THR A 279 16.49 7.02 5.76
C THR A 279 15.04 6.79 5.32
N ASN A 280 14.09 6.75 6.27
CA ASN A 280 12.66 6.66 5.97
C ASN A 280 12.15 7.90 5.23
N TYR A 281 12.59 9.10 5.62
CA TYR A 281 12.21 10.35 4.99
C TYR A 281 12.67 10.38 3.53
N VAL A 282 13.94 10.07 3.27
CA VAL A 282 14.49 10.04 1.91
C VAL A 282 13.84 8.95 1.06
N MET A 283 13.52 7.79 1.64
CA MET A 283 12.75 6.74 0.97
C MET A 283 11.36 7.23 0.52
N LEU A 284 10.65 7.96 1.38
CA LEU A 284 9.36 8.55 1.03
C LEU A 284 9.51 9.71 0.02
N ALA A 285 10.55 10.53 0.16
CA ALA A 285 10.83 11.65 -0.73
C ALA A 285 11.13 11.18 -2.16
N LEU A 286 12.10 10.27 -2.32
CA LEU A 286 12.71 9.93 -3.61
C LEU A 286 12.38 8.52 -4.11
N GLY A 287 11.83 7.65 -3.25
CA GLY A 287 11.46 6.28 -3.60
C GLY A 287 12.58 5.25 -3.43
N GLN A 288 13.77 5.67 -3.00
CA GLN A 288 14.93 4.81 -2.75
C GLN A 288 14.97 4.40 -1.29
N PRO A 289 14.74 3.12 -0.94
CA PRO A 289 15.03 2.64 0.40
C PRO A 289 16.53 2.77 0.70
N LEU A 290 16.86 3.23 1.89
CA LEU A 290 18.23 3.31 2.40
C LEU A 290 18.35 2.56 3.72
N HIS A 291 19.57 2.17 4.06
CA HIS A 291 19.89 1.63 5.36
C HIS A 291 21.11 2.34 5.96
N ALA A 292 21.21 2.35 7.28
CA ALA A 292 22.35 2.90 8.00
C ALA A 292 22.89 1.81 8.92
N PHE A 293 24.16 1.46 8.76
CA PHE A 293 24.86 0.51 9.61
C PHE A 293 25.78 1.24 10.60
N ASP A 294 25.92 0.71 11.81
CA ASP A 294 26.97 1.15 12.74
C ASP A 294 28.35 0.77 12.21
N LEU A 295 29.14 1.76 11.81
CA LEU A 295 30.46 1.55 11.20
C LEU A 295 31.42 0.79 12.12
N ALA A 296 31.32 0.97 13.45
CA ALA A 296 32.19 0.31 14.40
C ALA A 296 31.96 -1.21 14.47
N THR A 297 30.82 -1.67 14.00
CA THR A 297 30.45 -3.09 13.98
C THR A 297 30.82 -3.80 12.68
N LEU A 298 31.27 -3.06 11.64
CA LEU A 298 31.47 -3.60 10.30
C LEU A 298 32.92 -4.04 10.04
N ASP A 299 33.07 -5.23 9.47
CA ASP A 299 34.34 -5.72 8.92
C ASP A 299 34.40 -5.47 7.41
N SER A 300 35.40 -4.74 6.92
CA SER A 300 35.55 -4.49 5.48
C SER A 300 35.99 -5.78 4.74
N PRO A 301 35.53 -6.01 3.49
CA PRO A 301 34.54 -5.25 2.72
C PRO A 301 33.09 -5.62 3.04
N ILE A 302 32.13 -4.80 2.60
CA ILE A 302 30.75 -5.26 2.38
C ILE A 302 30.74 -6.18 1.17
N VAL A 303 30.10 -7.35 1.31
CA VAL A 303 29.95 -8.33 0.25
C VAL A 303 28.46 -8.64 0.08
N VAL A 304 27.92 -8.37 -1.11
CA VAL A 304 26.55 -8.74 -1.47
C VAL A 304 26.58 -10.10 -2.17
N ARG A 305 25.96 -11.12 -1.57
CA ARG A 305 26.01 -12.49 -2.07
C ARG A 305 24.73 -13.26 -1.78
N ARG A 306 24.55 -14.41 -2.44
CA ARG A 306 23.47 -15.35 -2.10
C ARG A 306 23.74 -16.05 -0.77
N ALA A 307 22.66 -16.44 -0.10
CA ALA A 307 22.74 -17.28 1.08
C ALA A 307 23.28 -18.67 0.72
N ARG A 308 23.95 -19.29 1.69
CA ARG A 308 24.42 -20.67 1.60
C ARG A 308 23.43 -21.57 2.34
N ALA A 309 23.34 -22.83 1.90
CA ALA A 309 22.45 -23.80 2.53
C ALA A 309 22.75 -23.94 4.04
N GLY A 310 21.72 -23.78 4.86
CA GLY A 310 21.81 -23.87 6.32
C GLY A 310 22.18 -22.57 7.05
N GLU A 311 22.42 -21.47 6.33
CA GLU A 311 22.59 -20.15 6.97
C GLU A 311 21.29 -19.68 7.63
N ARG A 312 21.44 -18.89 8.69
CA ARG A 312 20.35 -18.30 9.47
C ARG A 312 20.65 -16.84 9.75
N LEU A 313 19.60 -16.03 9.87
CA LEU A 313 19.70 -14.63 10.25
C LEU A 313 18.60 -14.29 11.25
N ARG A 314 18.99 -13.60 12.32
CA ARG A 314 18.05 -12.95 13.22
C ARG A 314 17.80 -11.52 12.74
N THR A 315 16.57 -11.22 12.38
CA THR A 315 16.15 -9.90 11.86
C THR A 315 15.76 -8.95 12.99
N LEU A 316 15.66 -7.65 12.69
CA LEU A 316 15.29 -6.58 13.64
C LEU A 316 13.92 -6.75 14.34
N ASP A 317 13.10 -7.71 13.92
CA ASP A 317 11.85 -8.11 14.57
C ASP A 317 12.02 -9.25 15.59
N ASP A 318 13.27 -9.53 16.00
CA ASP A 318 13.65 -10.60 16.92
C ASP A 318 13.36 -12.03 16.42
N VAL A 319 13.09 -12.22 15.12
CA VAL A 319 12.80 -13.54 14.53
C VAL A 319 14.05 -14.17 13.92
N ASP A 320 14.38 -15.39 14.34
CA ASP A 320 15.45 -16.20 13.75
C ASP A 320 14.95 -16.99 12.52
N ARG A 321 15.49 -16.67 11.35
CA ARG A 321 15.00 -17.12 10.04
C ARG A 321 15.98 -18.08 9.40
N SER A 322 15.46 -19.20 8.89
CA SER A 322 16.23 -20.11 8.03
C SER A 322 16.30 -19.53 6.63
N LEU A 323 17.51 -19.29 6.13
CA LEU A 323 17.71 -18.70 4.81
C LEU A 323 17.62 -19.77 3.71
N ASP A 324 17.15 -19.34 2.54
CA ASP A 324 17.10 -20.12 1.32
C ASP A 324 18.23 -19.69 0.39
N PRO A 325 18.89 -20.58 -0.37
CA PRO A 325 20.00 -20.21 -1.25
C PRO A 325 19.66 -19.15 -2.31
N GLU A 326 18.38 -18.90 -2.59
CA GLU A 326 17.96 -17.82 -3.48
C GLU A 326 17.87 -16.46 -2.77
N ASP A 327 17.97 -16.39 -1.44
CA ASP A 327 18.01 -15.14 -0.69
C ASP A 327 19.30 -14.38 -0.98
N LEU A 328 19.16 -13.10 -1.33
CA LEU A 328 20.29 -12.19 -1.45
C LEU A 328 20.56 -11.54 -0.09
N LEU A 329 21.83 -11.55 0.32
CA LEU A 329 22.30 -11.08 1.61
C LEU A 329 23.30 -9.94 1.45
N ILE A 330 23.25 -9.01 2.39
CA ILE A 330 24.34 -8.06 2.64
C ILE A 330 25.17 -8.65 3.77
N THR A 331 26.47 -8.81 3.53
CA THR A 331 27.40 -9.44 4.48
C THR A 331 28.66 -8.59 4.61
N CYS A 332 29.47 -8.84 5.64
CA CYS A 332 30.74 -8.15 5.83
C CYS A 332 31.90 -9.13 6.09
N GLY A 333 33.12 -8.63 5.87
CA GLY A 333 34.38 -9.34 5.98
C GLY A 333 34.85 -9.99 4.67
N PRO A 334 36.13 -10.42 4.58
CA PRO A 334 36.77 -10.88 3.34
C PRO A 334 36.02 -12.02 2.62
N ASP A 335 35.45 -12.94 3.42
CA ASP A 335 34.70 -14.11 2.93
C ASP A 335 33.18 -13.89 2.89
N GLY A 336 32.71 -12.69 3.25
CA GLY A 336 31.27 -12.38 3.44
C GLY A 336 30.64 -13.29 4.49
N GLY A 337 31.37 -13.58 5.58
CA GLY A 337 30.98 -14.59 6.57
C GLY A 337 29.91 -14.12 7.55
N ARG A 338 29.90 -12.82 7.89
CA ARG A 338 28.93 -12.24 8.82
C ARG A 338 27.76 -11.63 8.05
N ILE A 339 26.54 -12.07 8.37
CA ILE A 339 25.33 -11.63 7.67
C ILE A 339 24.77 -10.41 8.39
N LEU A 340 24.59 -9.32 7.64
CA LEU A 340 24.07 -8.05 8.17
C LEU A 340 22.59 -7.86 7.85
N ALA A 341 22.12 -8.29 6.66
CA ALA A 341 20.75 -8.04 6.24
C ALA A 341 20.26 -9.01 5.15
N LEU A 342 18.95 -9.17 5.05
CA LEU A 342 18.28 -9.61 3.83
C LEU A 342 18.21 -8.43 2.87
N ALA A 343 18.95 -8.50 1.77
CA ALA A 343 19.10 -7.39 0.83
C ALA A 343 17.75 -6.91 0.29
N GLY A 344 17.49 -5.61 0.44
CA GLY A 344 16.24 -4.97 0.00
C GLY A 344 14.98 -5.36 0.80
N VAL A 345 15.11 -6.14 1.89
CA VAL A 345 13.95 -6.61 2.68
C VAL A 345 14.03 -6.11 4.12
N MET A 346 15.04 -6.52 4.89
CA MET A 346 15.11 -6.19 6.32
C MET A 346 16.55 -6.31 6.84
N GLY A 347 16.94 -5.36 7.68
CA GLY A 347 18.19 -5.44 8.46
C GLY A 347 18.19 -6.60 9.45
N GLY A 348 19.38 -7.12 9.73
CA GLY A 348 19.67 -7.96 10.89
C GLY A 348 19.96 -7.13 12.13
N GLU A 349 19.99 -7.79 13.28
CA GLU A 349 20.44 -7.16 14.54
C GLU A 349 21.94 -6.80 14.49
N ASP A 350 22.72 -7.59 13.74
CA ASP A 350 24.13 -7.37 13.51
C ASP A 350 24.34 -6.16 12.59
N GLY A 351 24.62 -4.99 13.18
CA GLY A 351 24.90 -3.75 12.45
C GLY A 351 23.90 -2.62 12.70
N GLU A 352 22.91 -2.84 13.59
CA GLU A 352 21.92 -1.83 13.95
C GLU A 352 22.54 -0.58 14.58
N VAL A 353 22.06 0.58 14.17
CA VAL A 353 22.42 1.87 14.78
C VAL A 353 21.76 2.02 16.15
N THR A 354 22.57 2.25 17.18
CA THR A 354 22.09 2.39 18.57
C THR A 354 22.30 3.82 19.07
N PRO A 355 21.23 4.59 19.36
CA PRO A 355 21.35 5.94 19.92
C PRO A 355 22.19 5.97 21.20
N GLY A 356 23.13 6.92 21.26
CA GLY A 356 24.05 7.08 22.40
C GLY A 356 25.25 6.12 22.41
N VAL A 357 25.32 5.16 21.48
CA VAL A 357 26.47 4.25 21.30
C VAL A 357 27.13 4.48 19.95
N THR A 358 26.34 4.46 18.88
CA THR A 358 26.82 4.64 17.51
C THR A 358 27.12 6.11 17.24
N THR A 359 28.33 6.41 16.77
CA THR A 359 28.75 7.77 16.36
C THR A 359 29.06 7.87 14.88
N ASP A 360 29.49 6.76 14.26
CA ASP A 360 29.90 6.70 12.86
C ASP A 360 28.96 5.73 12.14
N VAL A 361 28.39 6.15 11.02
CA VAL A 361 27.44 5.33 10.25
C VAL A 361 27.92 5.14 8.82
N LEU A 362 27.63 3.95 8.28
CA LEU A 362 27.73 3.66 6.85
C LEU A 362 26.32 3.69 6.26
N ILE A 363 26.06 4.63 5.36
CA ILE A 363 24.82 4.73 4.60
C ILE A 363 24.91 3.84 3.37
N GLU A 364 23.97 2.90 3.28
CA GLU A 364 23.69 2.07 2.12
C GLU A 364 22.62 2.72 1.26
N ALA A 365 22.92 2.88 -0.03
CA ALA A 365 21.94 3.05 -1.08
C ALA A 365 22.26 2.05 -2.19
N ALA A 366 21.37 1.09 -2.44
CA ALA A 366 21.60 0.01 -3.40
C ALA A 366 20.40 -0.20 -4.33
N HIS A 367 20.64 -0.79 -5.50
CA HIS A 367 19.61 -1.24 -6.41
C HIS A 367 19.59 -2.78 -6.44
N PHE A 368 18.43 -3.34 -6.11
CA PHE A 368 18.22 -4.78 -6.04
C PHE A 368 17.20 -5.21 -7.10
N ASP A 369 17.41 -6.39 -7.68
CA ASP A 369 16.47 -6.99 -8.63
C ASP A 369 15.11 -7.26 -7.96
N HIS A 370 14.06 -6.76 -8.61
CA HIS A 370 12.69 -6.83 -8.11
C HIS A 370 12.20 -8.27 -7.90
N ARG A 371 12.60 -9.22 -8.76
CA ARG A 371 12.22 -10.65 -8.61
C ARG A 371 12.90 -11.28 -7.40
N THR A 372 14.19 -10.98 -7.21
CA THR A 372 14.98 -11.42 -6.07
C THR A 372 14.33 -10.97 -4.77
N VAL A 373 14.04 -9.68 -4.63
CA VAL A 373 13.41 -9.13 -3.42
C VAL A 373 12.00 -9.69 -3.20
N ALA A 374 11.17 -9.77 -4.25
CA ALA A 374 9.81 -10.28 -4.16
C ALA A 374 9.75 -11.74 -3.66
N ARG A 375 10.68 -12.59 -4.10
CA ARG A 375 10.74 -14.00 -3.68
C ARG A 375 11.17 -14.11 -2.21
N THR A 376 12.20 -13.38 -1.80
CA THR A 376 12.67 -13.34 -0.41
C THR A 376 11.60 -12.79 0.53
N SER A 377 10.97 -11.66 0.19
CA SER A 377 9.88 -11.06 0.97
C SER A 377 8.71 -12.04 1.21
N ARG A 378 8.22 -12.69 0.15
CA ARG A 378 7.10 -13.66 0.24
C ARG A 378 7.49 -14.93 1.01
N ARG A 379 8.70 -15.45 0.78
CA ARG A 379 9.23 -16.64 1.47
C ARG A 379 9.27 -16.41 2.98
N HIS A 380 9.77 -15.25 3.39
CA HIS A 380 9.95 -14.89 4.81
C HIS A 380 8.74 -14.17 5.42
N LYS A 381 7.69 -13.89 4.64
CA LYS A 381 6.48 -13.15 5.05
C LYS A 381 6.80 -11.77 5.62
N LEU A 382 7.75 -11.07 5.00
CA LEU A 382 8.22 -9.74 5.41
C LEU A 382 7.77 -8.69 4.39
N SER A 383 6.73 -7.92 4.71
CA SER A 383 6.22 -6.82 3.87
C SER A 383 6.69 -5.46 4.40
N SER A 384 8.01 -5.23 4.39
CA SER A 384 8.60 -3.94 4.79
C SER A 384 8.38 -2.86 3.73
N GLU A 385 8.52 -1.59 4.12
CA GLU A 385 8.44 -0.47 3.18
C GLU A 385 9.54 -0.50 2.10
N ALA A 386 10.71 -1.06 2.42
CA ALA A 386 11.78 -1.30 1.46
C ALA A 386 11.39 -2.39 0.45
N ALA A 387 10.91 -3.55 0.94
CA ALA A 387 10.53 -4.68 0.09
C ALA A 387 9.42 -4.29 -0.89
N LYS A 388 8.39 -3.56 -0.43
CA LYS A 388 7.28 -3.07 -1.27
C LYS A 388 7.73 -2.20 -2.44
N ARG A 389 8.83 -1.44 -2.27
CA ARG A 389 9.41 -0.57 -3.31
C ARG A 389 10.29 -1.37 -4.26
N PHE A 390 11.27 -2.09 -3.72
CA PHE A 390 12.18 -2.89 -4.54
C PHE A 390 11.46 -3.96 -5.36
N GLU A 391 10.41 -4.62 -4.83
CA GLU A 391 9.65 -5.63 -5.58
C GLU A 391 8.89 -5.06 -6.79
N ARG A 392 8.72 -3.73 -6.86
CA ARG A 392 8.05 -2.99 -7.96
C ARG A 392 9.04 -2.25 -8.86
N GLY A 393 10.34 -2.36 -8.57
CA GLY A 393 11.40 -1.62 -9.25
C GLY A 393 11.62 -0.23 -8.66
N VAL A 394 12.85 0.02 -8.20
CA VAL A 394 13.32 1.34 -7.75
C VAL A 394 14.22 1.91 -8.84
N ASP A 395 14.18 3.23 -9.04
CA ASP A 395 15.01 3.91 -10.04
C ASP A 395 16.51 3.72 -9.73
N PRO A 396 17.29 2.99 -10.55
CA PRO A 396 18.69 2.77 -10.26
C PRO A 396 19.56 4.04 -10.42
N ALA A 397 19.04 5.10 -11.07
CA ALA A 397 19.76 6.36 -11.22
C ALA A 397 19.67 7.25 -9.97
N VAL A 398 18.61 7.11 -9.15
CA VAL A 398 18.39 7.98 -7.97
C VAL A 398 19.29 7.63 -6.78
N THR A 399 19.96 6.48 -6.80
CA THR A 399 20.75 5.94 -5.68
C THR A 399 21.76 6.96 -5.12
N ALA A 400 22.47 7.69 -5.99
CA ALA A 400 23.47 8.67 -5.56
C ALA A 400 22.85 9.96 -4.99
N ALA A 401 21.77 10.44 -5.61
CA ALA A 401 20.98 11.58 -5.11
C ALA A 401 20.38 11.28 -3.72
N ALA A 402 19.83 10.07 -3.54
CA ALA A 402 19.27 9.63 -2.26
C ALA A 402 20.33 9.51 -1.16
N ALA A 403 21.48 8.92 -1.48
CA ALA A 403 22.58 8.83 -0.53
C ALA A 403 23.12 10.22 -0.14
N GLN A 404 23.23 11.14 -1.10
CA GLN A 404 23.64 12.52 -0.81
C GLN A 404 22.64 13.21 0.11
N LEU A 405 21.34 13.16 -0.19
CA LEU A 405 20.31 13.80 0.62
C LEU A 405 20.30 13.24 2.06
N ALA A 406 20.47 11.92 2.22
CA ALA A 406 20.57 11.31 3.54
C ALA A 406 21.81 11.80 4.31
N VAL A 407 22.97 11.88 3.65
CA VAL A 407 24.20 12.41 4.25
C VAL A 407 24.03 13.87 4.66
N ASP A 408 23.45 14.71 3.81
CA ASP A 408 23.26 16.14 4.08
C ASP A 408 22.36 16.34 5.31
N LEU A 409 21.23 15.63 5.39
CA LEU A 409 20.31 15.68 6.53
C LEU A 409 20.95 15.18 7.84
N LEU A 410 21.77 14.13 7.77
CA LEU A 410 22.48 13.61 8.95
C LEU A 410 23.58 14.56 9.43
N VAL A 411 24.29 15.21 8.51
CA VAL A 411 25.29 16.23 8.86
C VAL A 411 24.60 17.44 9.47
N GLU A 412 23.54 17.94 8.85
CA GLU A 412 22.81 19.13 9.29
C GLU A 412 22.21 18.93 10.69
N HIS A 413 21.46 17.86 10.89
CA HIS A 413 20.70 17.65 12.14
C HIS A 413 21.49 16.86 13.18
N GLY A 414 22.36 15.96 12.75
CA GLY A 414 23.18 15.11 13.64
C GLY A 414 24.54 15.72 14.01
N GLY A 415 25.01 16.75 13.31
CA GLY A 415 26.25 17.47 13.62
C GLY A 415 27.54 16.75 13.24
N GLY A 416 27.46 15.66 12.46
CA GLY A 416 28.63 14.89 12.01
C GLY A 416 29.35 15.49 10.80
N THR A 417 30.33 14.78 10.27
CA THR A 417 31.06 15.14 9.05
C THR A 417 31.04 13.99 8.05
N ALA A 418 30.68 14.27 6.80
CA ALA A 418 30.73 13.31 5.72
C ALA A 418 32.20 12.99 5.36
N ASP A 419 32.52 11.70 5.24
CA ASP A 419 33.82 11.27 4.74
C ASP A 419 33.92 11.63 3.24
N PRO A 420 35.02 12.26 2.78
CA PRO A 420 35.17 12.60 1.36
C PRO A 420 35.26 11.38 0.45
N ALA A 421 35.64 10.22 0.99
CA ALA A 421 35.77 9.00 0.22
C ALA A 421 34.39 8.36 -0.04
N ILE A 422 34.05 8.16 -1.31
CA ILE A 422 32.74 7.65 -1.76
C ILE A 422 32.95 6.38 -2.59
N THR A 423 32.26 5.32 -2.20
CA THR A 423 32.19 4.08 -2.97
C THR A 423 30.87 4.03 -3.72
N ASP A 424 30.94 3.93 -5.05
CA ASP A 424 29.80 3.63 -5.91
C ASP A 424 30.20 2.46 -6.81
N ARG A 425 29.77 1.25 -6.45
CA ARG A 425 29.96 0.05 -7.27
C ARG A 425 28.76 -0.05 -8.19
N ASP A 426 28.95 0.40 -9.42
CA ASP A 426 27.93 0.38 -10.48
C ASP A 426 28.34 -0.63 -11.55
N GLU A 427 27.72 -1.81 -11.52
CA GLU A 427 27.90 -2.90 -12.49
C GLU A 427 26.73 -2.97 -13.49
N ARG A 428 25.85 -1.96 -13.50
CA ARG A 428 24.76 -1.88 -14.46
C ARG A 428 25.30 -1.84 -15.90
N PRO A 429 24.55 -2.38 -16.88
CA PRO A 429 24.88 -2.20 -18.28
C PRO A 429 24.98 -0.71 -18.65
N SER A 430 25.89 -0.35 -19.56
CA SER A 430 26.09 1.02 -20.02
C SER A 430 24.85 1.65 -20.65
N THR A 431 23.90 0.83 -21.12
CA THR A 431 22.56 1.24 -21.53
C THR A 431 21.56 0.74 -20.48
N THR A 432 21.17 1.62 -19.56
CA THR A 432 20.27 1.25 -18.46
C THR A 432 18.85 0.91 -18.94
N MET A 433 18.36 1.59 -19.99
CA MET A 433 17.04 1.34 -20.59
C MET A 433 17.16 1.07 -22.08
N PRO A 434 16.66 -0.08 -22.60
CA PRO A 434 16.71 -0.37 -24.02
C PRO A 434 15.79 0.57 -24.82
N ALA A 435 16.20 0.91 -26.03
CA ALA A 435 15.35 1.68 -26.94
C ALA A 435 14.23 0.81 -27.50
N ILE A 436 13.00 1.33 -27.46
CA ILE A 436 11.80 0.69 -27.98
C ILE A 436 11.47 1.32 -29.34
N GLY A 437 11.26 0.47 -30.34
CA GLY A 437 10.75 0.91 -31.64
C GLY A 437 9.25 1.15 -31.57
N LEU A 438 8.80 2.34 -31.99
CA LEU A 438 7.39 2.72 -32.02
C LEU A 438 7.01 3.24 -33.41
N ASP A 439 5.92 2.71 -33.97
CA ASP A 439 5.20 3.35 -35.07
C ASP A 439 4.32 4.45 -34.47
N LEU A 440 4.54 5.71 -34.88
CA LEU A 440 3.80 6.86 -34.34
C LEU A 440 2.31 6.84 -34.68
N GLY A 441 1.87 6.01 -35.63
CA GLY A 441 0.45 5.75 -35.92
C GLY A 441 -0.19 4.68 -35.02
N MET A 442 0.61 3.91 -34.26
CA MET A 442 0.12 2.83 -33.41
C MET A 442 -0.84 3.30 -32.30
N PRO A 443 -0.58 4.42 -31.58
CA PRO A 443 -1.52 4.91 -30.57
C PRO A 443 -2.91 5.17 -31.14
N THR A 444 -2.98 5.80 -32.32
CA THR A 444 -4.25 6.05 -33.02
C THR A 444 -4.96 4.75 -33.40
N ALA A 445 -4.21 3.77 -33.90
CA ALA A 445 -4.78 2.48 -34.31
C ALA A 445 -5.31 1.65 -33.13
N TYR A 446 -4.64 1.69 -31.98
CA TYR A 446 -5.01 0.92 -30.79
C TYR A 446 -6.13 1.59 -30.00
N VAL A 447 -6.04 2.90 -29.80
CA VAL A 447 -6.93 3.66 -28.90
C VAL A 447 -8.17 4.16 -29.64
N GLY A 448 -8.06 4.44 -30.93
CA GLY A 448 -9.17 4.98 -31.74
C GLY A 448 -9.38 6.49 -31.61
N VAL A 449 -8.43 7.21 -30.99
CA VAL A 449 -8.35 8.68 -30.97
C VAL A 449 -7.32 9.13 -32.00
N ASP A 450 -7.60 10.20 -32.74
CA ASP A 450 -6.70 10.72 -33.78
C ASP A 450 -5.53 11.50 -33.15
N TYR A 451 -4.40 10.82 -32.93
CA TYR A 451 -3.16 11.45 -32.49
C TYR A 451 -2.27 11.78 -33.69
N GLY A 452 -1.91 13.06 -33.83
CA GLY A 452 -0.85 13.47 -34.74
C GLY A 452 0.54 13.02 -34.23
N PRO A 453 1.53 12.75 -35.09
CA PRO A 453 2.86 12.29 -34.69
C PRO A 453 3.54 13.22 -33.67
N GLU A 454 3.42 14.54 -33.85
CA GLU A 454 3.97 15.54 -32.94
C GLU A 454 3.38 15.44 -31.52
N ARG A 455 2.07 15.17 -31.42
CA ARG A 455 1.39 15.00 -30.13
C ARG A 455 1.85 13.73 -29.41
N VAL A 456 2.06 12.64 -30.15
CA VAL A 456 2.61 11.39 -29.59
C VAL A 456 4.00 11.63 -29.00
N VAL A 457 4.87 12.33 -29.74
CA VAL A 457 6.21 12.69 -29.27
C VAL A 457 6.14 13.56 -28.03
N GLU A 458 5.33 14.62 -28.04
CA GLU A 458 5.14 15.54 -26.90
C GLU A 458 4.71 14.79 -25.63
N LEU A 459 3.75 13.87 -25.74
CA LEU A 459 3.24 13.08 -24.62
C LEU A 459 4.30 12.13 -24.05
N LEU A 460 5.09 11.49 -24.92
CA LEU A 460 6.18 10.61 -24.51
C LEU A 460 7.34 11.38 -23.88
N GLU A 461 7.69 12.55 -24.41
CA GLU A 461 8.70 13.42 -23.82
C GLU A 461 8.25 13.97 -22.46
N THR A 462 6.95 14.26 -22.30
CA THR A 462 6.34 14.72 -21.04
C THR A 462 6.59 13.71 -19.91
N ILE A 463 6.43 12.41 -20.17
CA ILE A 463 6.68 11.36 -19.17
C ILE A 463 8.17 11.04 -18.95
N GLY A 464 9.07 11.76 -19.65
CA GLY A 464 10.51 11.65 -19.51
C GLY A 464 11.22 10.75 -20.51
N CYS A 465 10.52 10.27 -21.55
CA CYS A 465 11.17 9.49 -22.61
C CYS A 465 12.02 10.38 -23.52
N THR A 466 13.16 9.87 -23.98
CA THR A 466 13.89 10.48 -25.09
C THR A 466 13.41 9.87 -26.40
N VAL A 467 12.84 10.70 -27.28
CA VAL A 467 12.30 10.24 -28.57
C VAL A 467 13.21 10.69 -29.70
N THR A 468 13.64 9.75 -30.54
CA THR A 468 14.48 10.04 -31.71
C THR A 468 13.83 9.48 -32.98
N PRO A 469 13.81 10.22 -34.10
CA PRO A 469 13.32 9.69 -35.37
C PRO A 469 14.12 8.44 -35.79
N ALA A 470 13.43 7.46 -36.34
CA ALA A 470 14.02 6.21 -36.82
C ALA A 470 13.67 6.01 -38.31
N ASP A 471 13.98 7.00 -39.14
CA ASP A 471 13.61 7.03 -40.57
C ASP A 471 14.16 5.84 -41.37
N GLU A 472 15.24 5.20 -40.89
CA GLU A 472 15.81 3.99 -41.48
C GLU A 472 14.91 2.75 -41.33
N ASP A 473 14.04 2.72 -40.30
CA ASP A 473 13.10 1.63 -40.00
C ASP A 473 11.73 1.82 -40.72
N GLY A 474 11.52 2.98 -41.35
CA GLY A 474 10.32 3.36 -42.09
C GLY A 474 9.92 4.83 -41.88
N PRO A 475 9.07 5.41 -42.76
CA PRO A 475 8.50 6.73 -42.49
C PRO A 475 7.53 6.65 -41.31
N GLY A 476 7.69 7.54 -40.31
CA GLY A 476 6.79 7.60 -39.16
C GLY A 476 7.16 6.69 -37.98
N THR A 477 8.36 6.11 -37.97
CA THR A 477 8.89 5.33 -36.85
C THR A 477 9.82 6.15 -35.96
N ALA A 478 9.80 5.86 -34.66
CA ALA A 478 10.66 6.48 -33.65
C ALA A 478 11.33 5.43 -32.76
N ARG A 479 12.52 5.77 -32.25
CA ARG A 479 13.20 5.08 -31.16
C ARG A 479 12.96 5.85 -29.88
N VAL A 480 12.30 5.20 -28.92
CA VAL A 480 11.91 5.78 -27.64
C VAL A 480 12.76 5.13 -26.56
N VAL A 481 13.52 5.93 -25.81
CA VAL A 481 14.28 5.48 -24.64
C VAL A 481 13.53 5.93 -23.39
N PRO A 482 12.94 5.01 -22.62
CA PRO A 482 12.28 5.34 -21.37
C PRO A 482 13.25 5.91 -20.32
N PRO A 483 12.75 6.71 -19.36
CA PRO A 483 13.56 7.12 -18.22
C PRO A 483 13.81 5.93 -17.27
N THR A 484 14.88 6.01 -16.47
CA THR A 484 15.32 4.90 -15.61
C THR A 484 14.34 4.53 -14.49
N TRP A 485 13.44 5.44 -14.10
CA TRP A 485 12.39 5.16 -13.11
C TRP A 485 11.15 4.46 -13.71
N ARG A 486 11.14 4.15 -15.01
CA ARG A 486 10.03 3.50 -15.73
C ARG A 486 10.41 2.11 -16.26
N PRO A 487 10.73 1.14 -15.38
CA PRO A 487 11.06 -0.22 -15.81
C PRO A 487 9.86 -0.98 -16.42
N ASP A 488 8.65 -0.45 -16.26
CA ASP A 488 7.41 -0.97 -16.86
C ASP A 488 7.32 -0.73 -18.38
N LEU A 489 8.03 0.28 -18.90
CA LEU A 489 8.06 0.59 -20.32
C LEU A 489 9.06 -0.33 -21.02
N THR A 490 8.56 -1.43 -21.58
CA THR A 490 9.39 -2.48 -22.19
C THR A 490 9.05 -2.78 -23.65
N ASP A 491 7.85 -2.38 -24.11
CA ASP A 491 7.38 -2.61 -25.46
C ASP A 491 6.53 -1.44 -26.00
N ALA A 492 6.17 -1.50 -27.29
CA ALA A 492 5.39 -0.46 -27.94
C ALA A 492 3.96 -0.31 -27.36
N PRO A 493 3.21 -1.40 -27.06
CA PRO A 493 1.94 -1.30 -26.33
C PRO A 493 2.02 -0.54 -24.99
N SER A 494 3.07 -0.73 -24.18
CA SER A 494 3.25 0.05 -22.95
C SER A 494 3.37 1.55 -23.24
N LEU A 495 4.04 1.96 -24.32
CA LEU A 495 4.12 3.36 -24.73
C LEU A 495 2.76 3.91 -25.21
N VAL A 496 1.96 3.08 -25.88
CA VAL A 496 0.60 3.43 -26.31
C VAL A 496 -0.32 3.69 -25.11
N GLU A 497 -0.22 2.88 -24.06
CA GLU A 497 -0.96 3.11 -22.82
C GLU A 497 -0.67 4.51 -22.25
N GLU A 498 0.59 4.90 -22.22
CA GLU A 498 0.99 6.20 -21.70
C GLU A 498 0.46 7.37 -22.53
N VAL A 499 0.49 7.26 -23.85
CA VAL A 499 -0.12 8.26 -24.75
C VAL A 499 -1.61 8.41 -24.45
N ALA A 500 -2.34 7.29 -24.34
CA ALA A 500 -3.77 7.30 -24.05
C ALA A 500 -4.08 7.90 -22.68
N ARG A 501 -3.27 7.56 -21.68
CA ARG A 501 -3.48 7.94 -20.28
C ARG A 501 -3.19 9.41 -20.03
N ILE A 502 -2.05 9.90 -20.52
CA ILE A 502 -1.67 11.32 -20.37
C ILE A 502 -2.57 12.23 -21.20
N ASP A 503 -3.03 11.77 -22.37
CA ASP A 503 -4.01 12.57 -23.11
C ASP A 503 -5.41 12.54 -22.45
N GLY A 504 -5.79 11.43 -21.83
CA GLY A 504 -7.03 11.28 -21.05
C GLY A 504 -7.98 10.23 -21.64
N TYR A 505 -8.36 9.24 -20.83
CA TYR A 505 -9.25 8.16 -21.26
C TYR A 505 -10.68 8.62 -21.60
N ASP A 506 -11.11 9.76 -21.05
CA ASP A 506 -12.42 10.37 -21.33
C ASP A 506 -12.59 10.79 -22.80
N LYS A 507 -11.48 10.98 -23.53
CA LYS A 507 -11.47 11.29 -24.96
C LYS A 507 -11.67 10.08 -25.85
N ILE A 508 -11.56 8.86 -25.32
CA ILE A 508 -11.70 7.62 -26.10
C ILE A 508 -13.17 7.42 -26.49
N PRO A 509 -13.50 7.35 -27.80
CA PRO A 509 -14.87 7.24 -28.23
C PRO A 509 -15.43 5.83 -27.97
N SER A 510 -16.69 5.75 -27.53
CA SER A 510 -17.40 4.48 -27.44
C SER A 510 -17.86 4.02 -28.83
N VAL A 511 -17.09 3.14 -29.47
CA VAL A 511 -17.38 2.58 -30.80
C VAL A 511 -17.67 1.09 -30.69
N VAL A 512 -18.89 0.68 -31.04
CA VAL A 512 -19.27 -0.74 -31.01
C VAL A 512 -18.54 -1.49 -32.14
N PRO A 513 -17.76 -2.55 -31.82
CA PRO A 513 -17.05 -3.31 -32.85
C PRO A 513 -18.02 -4.13 -33.71
N ARG A 514 -17.67 -4.31 -34.99
CA ARG A 514 -18.43 -5.19 -35.90
C ARG A 514 -17.98 -6.63 -35.71
N ALA A 515 -18.64 -7.35 -34.80
CA ALA A 515 -18.37 -8.77 -34.60
C ALA A 515 -18.80 -9.61 -35.84
N PRO A 516 -18.04 -10.64 -36.22
CA PRO A 516 -18.52 -11.63 -37.18
C PRO A 516 -19.76 -12.37 -36.64
N GLY A 517 -20.57 -12.93 -37.53
CA GLY A 517 -21.75 -13.70 -37.13
C GLY A 517 -21.40 -14.88 -36.21
N GLY A 518 -21.89 -14.85 -34.97
CA GLY A 518 -21.66 -15.90 -33.99
C GLY A 518 -22.45 -17.19 -34.29
N ARG A 519 -21.95 -18.34 -33.81
CA ARG A 519 -22.64 -19.65 -33.92
C ARG A 519 -23.73 -19.88 -32.85
N GLY A 520 -23.93 -18.91 -31.96
CA GLY A 520 -24.82 -19.03 -30.80
C GLY A 520 -24.35 -20.05 -29.77
N LEU A 521 -25.26 -20.53 -28.93
CA LEU A 521 -24.98 -21.49 -27.86
C LEU A 521 -24.69 -22.89 -28.40
N THR A 522 -23.69 -23.56 -27.82
CA THR A 522 -23.40 -24.99 -28.07
C THR A 522 -24.53 -25.88 -27.55
N HIS A 523 -24.60 -27.12 -28.02
CA HIS A 523 -25.59 -28.09 -27.54
C HIS A 523 -25.49 -28.29 -26.02
N ALA A 524 -24.28 -28.45 -25.47
CA ALA A 524 -24.06 -28.63 -24.03
C ALA A 524 -24.54 -27.41 -23.21
N GLN A 525 -24.31 -26.19 -23.69
CA GLN A 525 -24.80 -24.97 -23.02
C GLN A 525 -26.33 -24.90 -23.02
N ARG A 526 -26.98 -25.24 -24.15
CA ARG A 526 -28.44 -25.29 -24.25
C ARG A 526 -29.03 -26.37 -23.34
N ALA A 527 -28.41 -27.55 -23.31
CA ALA A 527 -28.83 -28.66 -22.46
C ALA A 527 -28.78 -28.29 -20.98
N ARG A 528 -27.67 -27.71 -20.49
CA ARG A 528 -27.58 -27.24 -19.09
C ARG A 528 -28.66 -26.22 -18.74
N ARG A 529 -28.90 -25.23 -19.61
CA ARG A 529 -29.97 -24.23 -19.40
C ARG A 529 -31.36 -24.86 -19.41
N ALA A 530 -31.59 -25.85 -20.27
CA ALA A 530 -32.85 -26.57 -20.33
C ALA A 530 -33.08 -27.38 -19.05
N VAL A 531 -32.07 -28.10 -18.56
CA VAL A 531 -32.14 -28.86 -17.30
C VAL A 531 -32.43 -27.92 -16.13
N ALA A 532 -31.67 -26.82 -15.99
CA ALA A 532 -31.92 -25.83 -14.94
C ALA A 532 -33.35 -25.26 -15.02
N GLY A 533 -33.81 -24.92 -16.24
CA GLY A 533 -35.16 -24.40 -16.46
C GLY A 533 -36.26 -25.40 -16.12
N VAL A 534 -36.06 -26.69 -16.39
CA VAL A 534 -37.02 -27.75 -16.05
C VAL A 534 -37.07 -27.96 -14.54
N LEU A 535 -35.93 -28.10 -13.86
CA LEU A 535 -35.87 -28.29 -12.41
C LEU A 535 -36.45 -27.08 -11.66
N ALA A 536 -36.12 -25.87 -12.09
CA ALA A 536 -36.72 -24.66 -11.55
C ALA A 536 -38.23 -24.59 -11.82
N GLY A 537 -38.67 -24.96 -13.03
CA GLY A 537 -40.09 -25.05 -13.39
C GLY A 537 -40.88 -26.09 -12.58
N GLN A 538 -40.20 -27.11 -12.05
CA GLN A 538 -40.76 -28.11 -11.15
C GLN A 538 -40.71 -27.68 -9.66
N GLY A 539 -40.23 -26.47 -9.36
CA GLY A 539 -40.26 -25.90 -8.02
C GLY A 539 -39.00 -26.11 -7.19
N LEU A 540 -37.92 -26.64 -7.78
CA LEU A 540 -36.61 -26.72 -7.11
C LEU A 540 -35.89 -25.37 -7.22
N GLN A 541 -35.04 -25.08 -6.24
CA GLN A 541 -34.21 -23.88 -6.21
C GLN A 541 -32.75 -24.22 -6.52
N GLU A 542 -32.17 -23.54 -7.52
CA GLU A 542 -30.73 -23.67 -7.79
C GLU A 542 -29.91 -23.05 -6.66
N VAL A 543 -28.84 -23.75 -6.25
CA VAL A 543 -27.85 -23.26 -5.28
C VAL A 543 -26.44 -23.44 -5.83
N LEU A 544 -25.51 -22.60 -5.36
CA LEU A 544 -24.08 -22.73 -5.61
C LEU A 544 -23.40 -23.02 -4.28
N THR A 545 -22.81 -24.20 -4.16
CA THR A 545 -22.11 -24.60 -2.93
C THR A 545 -20.60 -24.51 -3.12
N TYR A 546 -19.87 -24.18 -2.05
CA TYR A 546 -18.41 -24.20 -2.11
C TYR A 546 -17.93 -25.63 -2.43
N PRO A 547 -17.00 -25.83 -3.37
CA PRO A 547 -16.56 -27.16 -3.80
C PRO A 547 -15.57 -27.80 -2.82
N PHE A 548 -15.51 -27.34 -1.57
CA PHE A 548 -14.54 -27.77 -0.57
C PHE A 548 -15.22 -28.61 0.53
N VAL A 549 -14.60 -29.74 0.88
CA VAL A 549 -15.12 -30.71 1.85
C VAL A 549 -14.01 -31.19 2.79
N GLY A 550 -14.39 -31.58 4.00
CA GLY A 550 -13.54 -32.26 4.98
C GLY A 550 -13.69 -33.77 4.92
N GLU A 551 -12.73 -34.51 5.47
CA GLU A 551 -12.77 -35.98 5.52
C GLU A 551 -14.00 -36.50 6.28
N GLU A 552 -14.41 -35.81 7.34
CA GLU A 552 -15.62 -36.12 8.12
C GLU A 552 -16.89 -36.15 7.26
N ARG A 553 -16.91 -35.42 6.13
CA ARG A 553 -18.05 -35.42 5.20
C ARG A 553 -18.26 -36.79 4.59
N PHE A 554 -17.18 -37.49 4.26
CA PHE A 554 -17.26 -38.83 3.67
C PHE A 554 -17.81 -39.84 4.67
N ASP A 555 -17.43 -39.71 5.94
CA ASP A 555 -17.95 -40.54 7.03
C ASP A 555 -19.43 -40.25 7.31
N ALA A 556 -19.81 -38.97 7.33
CA ALA A 556 -21.20 -38.55 7.51
C ALA A 556 -22.13 -39.04 6.37
N LEU A 557 -21.58 -39.21 5.16
CA LEU A 557 -22.29 -39.82 4.02
C LEU A 557 -22.26 -41.35 4.03
N GLY A 558 -21.53 -41.97 4.97
CA GLY A 558 -21.43 -43.42 5.09
C GLY A 558 -20.63 -44.06 3.95
N LEU A 559 -19.68 -43.34 3.34
CA LEU A 559 -18.82 -43.91 2.30
C LEU A 559 -17.86 -44.93 2.92
N ALA A 560 -17.58 -46.05 2.24
CA ALA A 560 -16.56 -46.99 2.70
C ALA A 560 -15.16 -46.35 2.61
N ALA A 561 -14.19 -46.85 3.39
CA ALA A 561 -12.83 -46.28 3.41
C ALA A 561 -12.11 -46.40 2.05
N ASP A 562 -12.43 -47.43 1.27
CA ASP A 562 -11.92 -47.71 -0.07
C ASP A 562 -12.82 -47.16 -1.20
N ASP A 563 -13.85 -46.37 -0.86
CA ASP A 563 -14.73 -45.78 -1.86
C ASP A 563 -13.97 -44.77 -2.73
N PRO A 564 -14.01 -44.88 -4.08
CA PRO A 564 -13.26 -44.00 -4.96
C PRO A 564 -13.65 -42.52 -4.80
N ARG A 565 -14.85 -42.22 -4.29
CA ARG A 565 -15.28 -40.83 -4.02
C ARG A 565 -14.51 -40.19 -2.87
N ARG A 566 -13.78 -40.95 -2.05
CA ARG A 566 -12.85 -40.41 -1.04
C ARG A 566 -11.52 -39.96 -1.63
N ALA A 567 -11.18 -40.40 -2.85
CA ALA A 567 -10.00 -39.94 -3.56
C ALA A 567 -10.24 -38.50 -4.08
N ALA A 568 -10.01 -37.53 -3.21
CA ALA A 568 -10.25 -36.12 -3.46
C ALA A 568 -8.92 -35.34 -3.58
N LEU A 569 -8.89 -34.34 -4.46
CA LEU A 569 -7.71 -33.49 -4.61
C LEU A 569 -7.59 -32.56 -3.38
N ARG A 570 -6.42 -32.55 -2.74
CA ARG A 570 -6.15 -31.69 -1.59
C ARG A 570 -5.56 -30.35 -2.03
N LEU A 571 -6.12 -29.25 -1.52
CA LEU A 571 -5.56 -27.92 -1.68
C LEU A 571 -4.30 -27.77 -0.83
N ALA A 572 -3.27 -27.13 -1.38
CA ALA A 572 -2.05 -26.81 -0.65
C ALA A 572 -2.25 -25.70 0.40
N ASN A 573 -3.19 -24.78 0.15
CA ASN A 573 -3.46 -23.59 0.95
C ASN A 573 -4.98 -23.33 1.08
N PRO A 574 -5.73 -24.23 1.73
CA PRO A 574 -7.17 -24.06 1.91
C PRO A 574 -7.49 -22.84 2.78
N LEU A 575 -8.67 -22.24 2.59
CA LEU A 575 -9.17 -21.17 3.47
C LEU A 575 -9.44 -21.68 4.90
N SER A 576 -9.80 -22.95 5.03
CA SER A 576 -10.02 -23.65 6.30
C SER A 576 -9.42 -25.05 6.24
N ASP A 577 -8.66 -25.42 7.27
CA ASP A 577 -8.09 -26.76 7.42
C ASP A 577 -9.16 -27.85 7.62
N GLU A 578 -10.39 -27.47 8.01
CA GLU A 578 -11.53 -28.39 8.13
C GLU A 578 -12.10 -28.81 6.77
N ALA A 579 -11.84 -28.06 5.70
CA ALA A 579 -12.33 -28.35 4.35
C ALA A 579 -11.21 -28.24 3.29
N PRO A 580 -10.16 -29.08 3.35
CA PRO A 580 -9.01 -28.96 2.47
C PRO A 580 -9.16 -29.71 1.14
N LEU A 581 -10.24 -30.46 0.93
CA LEU A 581 -10.41 -31.36 -0.21
C LEU A 581 -11.42 -30.82 -1.22
N MET A 582 -11.16 -31.00 -2.51
CA MET A 582 -12.13 -30.74 -3.58
C MET A 582 -13.21 -31.82 -3.59
N ARG A 583 -14.48 -31.43 -3.75
CA ARG A 583 -15.59 -32.37 -3.86
C ARG A 583 -15.45 -33.28 -5.09
N THR A 584 -15.72 -34.55 -4.91
CA THR A 584 -15.81 -35.54 -5.99
C THR A 584 -17.26 -35.79 -6.41
N GLU A 585 -18.24 -35.32 -5.63
CA GLU A 585 -19.68 -35.42 -5.90
C GLU A 585 -20.42 -34.19 -5.35
N LEU A 586 -21.48 -33.74 -6.03
CA LEU A 586 -22.30 -32.59 -5.59
C LEU A 586 -23.06 -32.89 -4.28
N LEU A 587 -23.38 -34.16 -4.02
CA LEU A 587 -24.04 -34.57 -2.79
C LEU A 587 -23.15 -34.45 -1.55
N GLN A 588 -21.86 -34.12 -1.69
CA GLN A 588 -20.99 -33.84 -0.55
C GLN A 588 -21.23 -32.45 0.04
N THR A 589 -21.78 -31.52 -0.74
CA THR A 589 -21.93 -30.11 -0.35
C THR A 589 -23.40 -29.69 -0.28
N LEU A 590 -24.26 -30.25 -1.13
CA LEU A 590 -25.70 -29.97 -1.17
C LEU A 590 -26.46 -30.22 0.15
N PRO A 591 -26.22 -31.31 0.91
CA PRO A 591 -26.94 -31.56 2.16
C PRO A 591 -26.73 -30.46 3.21
N GLU A 592 -25.59 -29.78 3.20
CA GLU A 592 -25.34 -28.66 4.11
C GLU A 592 -26.19 -27.44 3.75
N ALA A 593 -26.35 -27.14 2.46
CA ALA A 593 -27.26 -26.10 2.00
C ALA A 593 -28.71 -26.40 2.43
N LEU A 594 -29.14 -27.66 2.31
CA LEU A 594 -30.45 -28.11 2.78
C LEU A 594 -30.58 -27.96 4.31
N ARG A 595 -29.60 -28.46 5.07
CA ARG A 595 -29.55 -28.35 6.55
C ARG A 595 -29.65 -26.90 7.01
N ARG A 596 -28.94 -25.97 6.36
CA ARG A 596 -28.95 -24.54 6.68
C ARG A 596 -30.33 -23.91 6.51
N ASN A 597 -31.08 -24.33 5.49
CA ASN A 597 -32.45 -23.85 5.29
C ASN A 597 -33.40 -24.42 6.35
N VAL A 598 -33.33 -25.73 6.60
CA VAL A 598 -34.16 -26.40 7.61
C VAL A 598 -33.92 -25.84 9.01
N SER A 599 -32.66 -25.60 9.40
CA SER A 599 -32.32 -25.03 10.71
C SER A 599 -32.80 -23.58 10.89
N ARG A 600 -33.05 -22.85 9.80
CA ARG A 600 -33.61 -21.50 9.78
C ARG A 600 -35.13 -21.46 9.64
N GLY A 601 -35.79 -22.62 9.72
CA GLY A 601 -37.26 -22.72 9.75
C GLY A 601 -37.91 -23.01 8.39
N SER A 602 -37.15 -23.03 7.29
CA SER A 602 -37.65 -23.48 5.97
C SER A 602 -37.68 -25.00 5.93
N ARG A 603 -38.82 -25.60 6.31
CA ARG A 603 -38.95 -27.06 6.46
C ARG A 603 -39.20 -27.80 5.14
N ASP A 604 -39.77 -27.11 4.16
CA ASP A 604 -40.13 -27.65 2.84
C ASP A 604 -39.21 -27.04 1.78
N VAL A 605 -38.19 -27.79 1.37
CA VAL A 605 -37.08 -27.29 0.56
C VAL A 605 -36.66 -28.35 -0.44
N ALA A 606 -36.59 -27.99 -1.71
CA ALA A 606 -35.99 -28.81 -2.77
C ALA A 606 -34.94 -27.97 -3.50
N LEU A 607 -33.70 -28.44 -3.51
CA LEU A 607 -32.54 -27.75 -4.07
C LEU A 607 -31.92 -28.58 -5.19
N PHE A 608 -31.34 -27.90 -6.16
CA PHE A 608 -30.45 -28.52 -7.12
C PHE A 608 -29.20 -27.68 -7.37
N GLU A 609 -28.16 -28.30 -7.90
CA GLU A 609 -26.94 -27.64 -8.35
C GLU A 609 -26.47 -28.31 -9.65
N ILE A 610 -26.08 -27.48 -10.63
CA ILE A 610 -25.46 -27.94 -11.88
C ILE A 610 -24.05 -27.38 -11.90
N ASP A 611 -23.07 -28.23 -11.62
CA ASP A 611 -21.68 -27.80 -11.55
C ASP A 611 -20.72 -28.96 -11.82
N THR A 612 -19.44 -28.62 -11.96
CA THR A 612 -18.34 -29.56 -12.08
C THR A 612 -17.94 -30.15 -10.73
N ILE A 613 -17.43 -31.38 -10.81
CA ILE A 613 -16.76 -32.11 -9.72
C ILE A 613 -15.31 -32.36 -10.13
N THR A 614 -14.42 -32.64 -9.18
CA THR A 614 -13.01 -32.96 -9.50
C THR A 614 -12.74 -34.43 -9.25
N LEU A 615 -12.30 -35.16 -10.28
CA LEU A 615 -11.98 -36.59 -10.20
C LEU A 615 -10.48 -36.80 -10.44
N PRO A 616 -9.66 -36.91 -9.37
CA PRO A 616 -8.25 -37.22 -9.52
C PRO A 616 -8.05 -38.69 -9.86
N ASP A 617 -7.34 -38.96 -10.95
CA ASP A 617 -6.94 -40.30 -11.39
C ASP A 617 -5.42 -40.52 -11.34
N HIS A 618 -4.63 -39.44 -11.29
CA HIS A 618 -3.18 -39.47 -11.11
C HIS A 618 -2.65 -38.14 -10.56
N GLU A 619 -1.38 -38.14 -10.15
CA GLU A 619 -0.64 -36.94 -9.78
C GLU A 619 0.35 -36.60 -10.89
N ALA A 620 0.23 -35.41 -11.47
CA ALA A 620 1.14 -34.91 -12.49
C ALA A 620 1.43 -33.43 -12.28
N LYS A 621 2.67 -33.03 -12.58
CA LYS A 621 3.08 -31.63 -12.60
C LYS A 621 3.00 -31.12 -14.03
N ALA A 622 2.13 -30.14 -14.27
CA ALA A 622 2.05 -29.49 -15.58
C ALA A 622 3.37 -28.74 -15.90
N PRO A 623 3.84 -28.77 -17.15
CA PRO A 623 4.95 -27.92 -17.56
C PRO A 623 4.51 -26.44 -17.50
N VAL A 624 5.47 -25.55 -17.23
CA VAL A 624 5.26 -24.10 -17.21
C VAL A 624 6.04 -23.53 -18.41
N PRO A 625 5.39 -23.32 -19.56
CA PRO A 625 6.05 -22.76 -20.73
C PRO A 625 6.40 -21.28 -20.50
N ASP A 626 7.40 -20.80 -21.24
CA ASP A 626 7.76 -19.39 -21.23
C ASP A 626 6.63 -18.51 -21.83
N VAL A 627 6.67 -17.23 -21.49
CA VAL A 627 5.71 -16.23 -21.96
C VAL A 627 6.10 -15.66 -23.33
N GLY A 628 5.14 -15.09 -24.06
CA GLY A 628 5.38 -14.39 -25.33
C GLY A 628 5.16 -15.23 -26.58
N GLU A 629 5.08 -16.55 -26.45
CA GLU A 629 4.81 -17.47 -27.57
C GLU A 629 3.71 -18.47 -27.22
N ARG A 630 2.96 -18.92 -28.23
CA ARG A 630 2.00 -20.00 -28.05
C ARG A 630 2.79 -21.30 -27.83
N PRO A 631 2.54 -22.05 -26.72
CA PRO A 631 3.17 -23.35 -26.52
C PRO A 631 2.83 -24.31 -27.66
N ASP A 632 3.75 -25.22 -27.96
CA ASP A 632 3.50 -26.26 -28.96
C ASP A 632 2.37 -27.21 -28.53
N ASP A 633 1.80 -27.91 -29.51
CA ASP A 633 0.62 -28.74 -29.26
C ASP A 633 0.91 -29.90 -28.29
N ALA A 634 2.16 -30.39 -28.21
CA ALA A 634 2.58 -31.43 -27.28
C ALA A 634 2.59 -30.92 -25.82
N THR A 635 3.17 -29.75 -25.59
CA THR A 635 3.17 -29.07 -24.29
C THR A 635 1.73 -28.78 -23.85
N LEU A 636 0.86 -28.33 -24.76
CA LEU A 636 -0.55 -28.12 -24.46
C LEU A 636 -1.28 -29.42 -24.08
N GLU A 637 -0.92 -30.54 -24.69
CA GLU A 637 -1.46 -31.85 -24.33
C GLU A 637 -0.99 -32.29 -22.94
N GLU A 638 0.29 -32.10 -22.60
CA GLU A 638 0.82 -32.37 -21.26
C GLU A 638 0.14 -31.52 -20.18
N ILE A 639 -0.07 -30.22 -20.45
CA ILE A 639 -0.79 -29.33 -19.54
C ILE A 639 -2.22 -29.84 -19.31
N ARG A 640 -2.92 -30.24 -20.37
CA ARG A 640 -4.30 -30.76 -20.25
C ARG A 640 -4.33 -32.10 -19.53
N ALA A 641 -3.37 -32.98 -19.79
CA ALA A 641 -3.27 -34.29 -19.15
C ALA A 641 -3.00 -34.16 -17.65
N ALA A 642 -2.24 -33.14 -17.23
CA ALA A 642 -1.96 -32.90 -15.82
C ALA A 642 -3.17 -32.38 -15.00
N VAL A 643 -4.25 -31.95 -15.65
CA VAL A 643 -5.46 -31.46 -14.97
C VAL A 643 -6.44 -32.63 -14.76
N PRO A 644 -6.84 -32.93 -13.52
CA PRO A 644 -7.85 -33.96 -13.24
C PRO A 644 -9.16 -33.75 -14.01
N ALA A 645 -9.86 -34.84 -14.29
CA ALA A 645 -11.14 -34.77 -15.00
C ALA A 645 -12.18 -33.94 -14.20
N GLN A 646 -12.81 -32.97 -14.87
CA GLN A 646 -13.81 -32.07 -14.28
C GLN A 646 -15.17 -32.17 -14.98
N PRO A 647 -15.88 -33.31 -14.87
CA PRO A 647 -17.16 -33.49 -15.55
C PRO A 647 -18.27 -32.68 -14.90
N TRP A 648 -19.21 -32.20 -15.71
CA TRP A 648 -20.45 -31.60 -15.23
C TRP A 648 -21.38 -32.66 -14.63
N ARG A 649 -22.02 -32.30 -13.52
CA ARG A 649 -23.01 -33.10 -12.80
C ARG A 649 -24.24 -32.26 -12.47
N VAL A 650 -25.32 -32.96 -12.16
CA VAL A 650 -26.54 -32.38 -11.60
C VAL A 650 -26.81 -33.10 -10.28
N GLY A 651 -26.87 -32.34 -9.19
CA GLY A 651 -27.18 -32.87 -7.86
C GLY A 651 -28.52 -32.32 -7.41
N ILE A 652 -29.34 -33.15 -6.77
CA ILE A 652 -30.67 -32.80 -6.29
C ILE A 652 -30.83 -33.30 -4.85
N VAL A 653 -31.33 -32.45 -3.95
CA VAL A 653 -31.65 -32.80 -2.56
C VAL A 653 -32.97 -32.13 -2.14
N ALA A 654 -33.80 -32.81 -1.37
CA ALA A 654 -35.05 -32.25 -0.88
C ALA A 654 -35.42 -32.76 0.52
N ALA A 655 -36.19 -31.97 1.25
CA ALA A 655 -36.79 -32.32 2.54
C ALA A 655 -38.15 -31.62 2.73
N GLY A 656 -38.98 -32.19 3.61
CA GLY A 656 -40.29 -31.65 3.95
C GLY A 656 -41.40 -32.13 3.01
N GLN A 657 -42.32 -31.23 2.66
CA GLN A 657 -43.46 -31.51 1.79
C GLN A 657 -43.14 -31.22 0.32
N ALA A 658 -43.33 -32.22 -0.55
CA ALA A 658 -43.34 -32.02 -2.00
C ALA A 658 -44.59 -31.24 -2.43
N ASP A 659 -45.75 -31.57 -1.86
CA ASP A 659 -47.00 -30.82 -2.02
C ASP A 659 -47.35 -30.14 -0.69
N ARG A 660 -47.37 -28.80 -0.68
CA ARG A 660 -47.68 -28.05 0.56
C ARG A 660 -49.12 -28.31 1.01
N ALA A 661 -49.31 -28.38 2.33
CA ALA A 661 -50.64 -28.43 2.93
C ALA A 661 -51.42 -27.16 2.58
N GLY A 662 -52.70 -27.31 2.27
CA GLY A 662 -53.57 -26.21 1.85
C GLY A 662 -55.03 -26.61 1.88
N TRP A 663 -55.89 -25.78 1.28
CA TRP A 663 -57.33 -26.06 1.21
C TRP A 663 -57.65 -27.32 0.36
N TRP A 664 -56.71 -27.76 -0.49
CA TRP A 664 -56.81 -28.97 -1.30
C TRP A 664 -56.43 -30.26 -0.56
N GLY A 665 -55.87 -30.20 0.65
CA GLY A 665 -55.52 -31.38 1.42
C GLY A 665 -54.36 -31.21 2.40
N PRO A 666 -53.98 -32.28 3.12
CA PRO A 666 -52.99 -32.24 4.20
C PRO A 666 -51.53 -32.04 3.73
N GLY A 667 -51.28 -31.97 2.42
CA GLY A 667 -49.94 -32.01 1.85
C GLY A 667 -49.40 -33.43 1.70
N ARG A 668 -48.27 -33.56 1.01
CA ARG A 668 -47.56 -34.84 0.79
C ARG A 668 -46.07 -34.67 1.05
N PRO A 669 -45.45 -35.50 1.92
CA PRO A 669 -44.02 -35.47 2.13
C PRO A 669 -43.26 -35.86 0.85
N VAL A 670 -42.07 -35.30 0.67
CA VAL A 670 -41.17 -35.73 -0.41
C VAL A 670 -40.75 -37.18 -0.22
N ASP A 671 -40.73 -37.94 -1.31
CA ASP A 671 -40.22 -39.30 -1.33
C ASP A 671 -39.32 -39.56 -2.56
N VAL A 672 -38.86 -40.80 -2.70
CA VAL A 672 -37.94 -41.20 -3.78
C VAL A 672 -38.54 -41.03 -5.18
N THR A 673 -39.86 -41.11 -5.32
CA THR A 673 -40.54 -40.95 -6.61
C THR A 673 -40.49 -39.52 -7.12
N ASP A 674 -40.45 -38.52 -6.22
CA ASP A 674 -40.23 -37.12 -6.59
C ASP A 674 -38.82 -36.92 -7.17
N VAL A 675 -37.80 -37.45 -6.48
CA VAL A 675 -36.40 -37.34 -6.92
C VAL A 675 -36.17 -38.04 -8.25
N VAL A 676 -36.76 -39.23 -8.44
CA VAL A 676 -36.72 -39.96 -9.72
C VAL A 676 -37.55 -39.26 -10.81
N GLY A 677 -38.59 -38.52 -10.45
CA GLY A 677 -39.38 -37.72 -11.39
C GLY A 677 -38.68 -36.45 -11.85
N TRP A 678 -37.80 -35.89 -11.01
CA TRP A 678 -36.97 -34.73 -11.35
C TRP A 678 -35.73 -35.10 -12.17
N ALA A 679 -35.14 -36.28 -11.92
CA ALA A 679 -33.98 -36.81 -12.64
C ALA A 679 -34.35 -37.42 -13.99
#